data_AF-A0A9D4IW36-F1
#
_entry.id   AF-A0A9D4IW36-F1
#
_cell.length_a   1.000
_cell.length_b   1.000
_cell.length_c   1.000
_cell.angle_alpha   90.00
_cell.angle_beta   90.00
_cell.angle_gamma   90.00
#
_symmetry.space_group_name_H-M   'P 1'
#
loop_
_entity.id
_entity.type
_entity.pdbx_description
1 polymer ?
#
loop_
_entity_poly.entity_id
_entity_poly.type
_entity_poly.pdbx_seq_one_letter_code
_entity_poly.pdbx_strand_id
1 'polypeptide(L)'
;MLSSFCLLLLLYSVVTGEAPDPKGYILYCPCMGRFGNQADHFLGSLAFAKAVDRTLVLPPWVEYNFPAPRSVQVPFDTYFKVKPLLEYHRVMTMEEFMKKLAPEIWPAGNRTVFCFQARTYGEKPNDCNAKEGNPFGPFWDTFNIDFDGSEFYQPLYHDNSNLHDMERWKTRYPADKNPVIAFTGAPAQFPVQQNNVGLHRYLEWSEGIVKLRDEFIRDVIGNEKFLGIHLRIGSDFENACKHISESPMMFGAAQCLGYRMEHGRPSREMCIQSESTIYRDVGKVLKEKGFKHVFVATDSTDLIAKLSKKFKKVSFVKYSPAHPHVDLAVLGAADHFIGNCISTFTAFVKRERDVNNKPSRLQSTLPEDCQLRRSTRFAEDESSIMAVGGIPECYSNLTEAELHENQQAQNEEIEVLKSIFDGEDEKLDILSQASPGDGSQIALTMLKLNVPVFSPNQIHVAVYQTIDQNGDSTVNSSGVQLSRSQSGQRMIWEFAVDYLPPICLHVTLPQSYPSQEPPIYAVACPWMSPQQLTLVCHELDKMWDTGSHDGSAPCMPVLYTWIDWLTENVLSMLGVVDSLSVSVHSVDEDIDDCRVVMETTDLNNIVTTMIRYNMSQRLRDFYRSNQECEICYHSGPGAQFVLLPDCGHHMCRNCLSSHCLTIVQEGNVHNLLCPMYKCKADLHPTILKELLSKEDFERYETLALQKALDVMDDVTYCPRCNCVVISEPEKHLMLGVCPQCNFTFCTECRQRWHQGEKCASITGDVKEIVTGNPSKEAKEQHRREMEKRKENRYSDLYVQKMSKKCPKCRSPMMKIGGCNFVKCGLCGQSLCFACGEAIVGYQHFVDNTACSTFSTDTMIDNADMPLGIHYLYNYQAPVMQANRPRERDMAESEGRRIKDRLANDPQLKAERCFACKQTNIKENRNNLIRCWSCKASFCCYCKCKIVGPVGRHFSGARACPQHSD
;
A
#
# COMPACT_ATOMS: atom_id res chain seq x y z
N MET A 1 -58.30 -17.37 41.42
CA MET A 1 -57.18 -17.16 42.36
C MET A 1 -55.85 -17.06 41.63
N LEU A 2 -55.15 -18.15 41.29
CA LEU A 2 -53.80 -18.08 40.68
C LEU A 2 -53.71 -17.28 39.37
N SER A 3 -54.63 -17.49 38.42
CA SER A 3 -54.66 -16.74 37.14
C SER A 3 -54.83 -15.22 37.32
N SER A 4 -55.65 -14.79 38.29
CA SER A 4 -55.87 -13.37 38.58
C SER A 4 -54.64 -12.70 39.21
N PHE A 5 -53.82 -13.47 39.95
CA PHE A 5 -52.60 -12.96 40.58
C PHE A 5 -51.49 -12.72 39.55
N CYS A 6 -51.36 -13.58 38.55
CA CYS A 6 -50.45 -13.35 37.41
C CYS A 6 -50.87 -12.14 36.55
N LEU A 7 -52.17 -11.94 36.32
CA LEU A 7 -52.64 -10.74 35.61
C LEU A 7 -52.35 -9.44 36.38
N LEU A 8 -52.50 -9.46 37.71
CA LEU A 8 -52.17 -8.32 38.58
C LEU A 8 -50.67 -8.02 38.61
N LEU A 9 -49.80 -9.03 38.60
CA LEU A 9 -48.35 -8.82 38.48
C LEU A 9 -47.95 -8.26 37.10
N LEU A 10 -48.54 -8.77 36.01
CA LEU A 10 -48.34 -8.24 34.65
C LEU A 10 -48.82 -6.79 34.51
N LEU A 11 -49.91 -6.41 35.20
CA LEU A 11 -50.40 -5.02 35.23
C LEU A 11 -49.58 -4.12 36.16
N TYR A 12 -48.92 -4.66 37.19
CA TYR A 12 -48.04 -3.88 38.07
C TYR A 12 -46.70 -3.54 37.41
N SER A 13 -46.17 -4.42 36.55
CA SER A 13 -44.97 -4.14 35.75
C SER A 13 -45.15 -3.06 34.67
N VAL A 14 -46.39 -2.77 34.26
CA VAL A 14 -46.70 -1.81 33.18
C VAL A 14 -46.56 -0.34 33.62
N VAL A 15 -46.30 -0.05 34.90
CA VAL A 15 -46.41 1.31 35.44
C VAL A 15 -45.11 2.14 35.45
N THR A 16 -43.90 1.54 35.48
CA THR A 16 -42.64 2.33 35.60
C THR A 16 -41.36 1.79 34.91
N GLY A 17 -41.41 0.79 34.02
CA GLY A 17 -40.17 0.30 33.38
C GLY A 17 -40.37 -0.38 32.02
N GLU A 18 -39.61 0.06 31.02
CA GLU A 18 -39.49 -0.64 29.73
C GLU A 18 -38.66 -1.91 29.94
N ALA A 19 -39.20 -3.07 29.56
CA ALA A 19 -38.49 -4.34 29.68
C ALA A 19 -37.27 -4.39 28.72
N PRO A 20 -36.14 -5.02 29.11
CA PRO A 20 -34.98 -5.17 28.23
C PRO A 20 -35.32 -5.86 26.90
N ASP A 21 -34.76 -5.37 25.79
CA ASP A 21 -34.89 -5.99 24.47
C ASP A 21 -34.24 -7.39 24.50
N PRO A 22 -34.99 -8.49 24.30
CA PRO A 22 -34.44 -9.84 24.31
C PRO A 22 -33.47 -10.11 23.14
N LYS A 23 -33.38 -9.20 22.16
CA LYS A 23 -32.34 -9.23 21.12
C LYS A 23 -31.04 -8.55 21.54
N GLY A 24 -31.04 -7.80 22.63
CA GLY A 24 -29.87 -7.10 23.16
C GLY A 24 -29.45 -5.87 22.35
N TYR A 25 -28.29 -5.33 22.71
CA TYR A 25 -27.90 -3.94 22.43
C TYR A 25 -26.51 -3.84 21.78
N ILE A 26 -26.31 -2.77 21.00
CA ILE A 26 -25.00 -2.36 20.46
C ILE A 26 -24.65 -0.97 20.98
N LEU A 27 -23.45 -0.83 21.54
CA LEU A 27 -22.84 0.44 21.93
C LEU A 27 -21.57 0.63 21.11
N TYR A 28 -21.19 1.87 20.83
CA TYR A 28 -19.91 2.19 20.23
C TYR A 28 -19.43 3.59 20.62
N CYS A 29 -18.12 3.83 20.58
CA CYS A 29 -17.61 5.20 20.61
C CYS A 29 -17.53 5.79 19.20
N PRO A 30 -18.07 7.00 18.94
CA PRO A 30 -17.82 7.77 17.71
C PRO A 30 -16.41 8.42 17.76
N CYS A 31 -15.40 7.63 18.09
CA CYS A 31 -14.06 8.07 18.48
C CYS A 31 -13.14 8.53 17.31
N MET A 32 -13.64 8.55 16.07
CA MET A 32 -12.83 8.88 14.88
C MET A 32 -13.29 10.18 14.22
N GLY A 33 -12.40 11.16 14.17
CA GLY A 33 -12.63 12.45 13.50
C GLY A 33 -13.65 13.35 14.21
N ARG A 34 -14.11 14.37 13.49
CA ARG A 34 -15.12 15.35 13.96
C ARG A 34 -16.52 14.96 13.46
N PHE A 35 -17.53 15.77 13.78
CA PHE A 35 -18.94 15.55 13.45
C PHE A 35 -19.22 14.88 12.09
N GLY A 36 -18.66 15.39 10.98
CA GLY A 36 -18.87 14.79 9.65
C GLY A 36 -18.42 13.33 9.53
N ASN A 37 -17.30 12.95 10.17
CA ASN A 37 -16.87 11.55 10.25
C ASN A 37 -17.80 10.71 11.13
N GLN A 38 -18.22 11.27 12.26
CA GLN A 38 -19.10 10.61 13.22
C GLN A 38 -20.50 10.36 12.63
N ALA A 39 -21.00 11.27 11.79
CA ALA A 39 -22.27 11.14 11.09
C ALA A 39 -22.23 10.05 10.00
N ASP A 40 -21.14 9.95 9.23
CA ASP A 40 -20.92 8.82 8.29
C ASP A 40 -20.91 7.48 9.03
N HIS A 41 -20.15 7.40 10.13
CA HIS A 41 -20.10 6.24 11.01
C HIS A 41 -21.45 5.88 11.62
N PHE A 42 -22.26 6.88 12.01
CA PHE A 42 -23.59 6.67 12.56
C PHE A 42 -24.51 5.96 11.55
N LEU A 43 -24.54 6.41 10.29
CA LEU A 43 -25.38 5.77 9.25
C LEU A 43 -25.00 4.29 9.04
N GLY A 44 -23.70 3.98 8.98
CA GLY A 44 -23.23 2.58 8.89
C GLY A 44 -23.56 1.77 10.14
N SER A 45 -23.41 2.35 11.34
CA SER A 45 -23.69 1.66 12.62
C SER A 45 -25.19 1.37 12.80
N LEU A 46 -26.06 2.28 12.36
CA LEU A 46 -27.52 2.09 12.32
C LEU A 46 -27.90 0.94 11.38
N ALA A 47 -27.26 0.86 10.21
CA ALA A 47 -27.49 -0.19 9.24
C ALA A 47 -26.98 -1.57 9.72
N PHE A 48 -25.80 -1.61 10.35
CA PHE A 48 -25.24 -2.80 10.99
C PHE A 48 -26.13 -3.30 12.12
N ALA A 49 -26.59 -2.41 13.02
CA ALA A 49 -27.46 -2.77 14.13
C ALA A 49 -28.79 -3.39 13.66
N LYS A 50 -29.34 -2.91 12.55
CA LYS A 50 -30.51 -3.52 11.90
C LYS A 50 -30.18 -4.89 11.31
N ALA A 51 -29.05 -5.03 10.62
CA ALA A 51 -28.64 -6.28 9.99
C ALA A 51 -28.43 -7.43 11.00
N VAL A 52 -27.87 -7.13 12.18
CA VAL A 52 -27.72 -8.09 13.29
C VAL A 52 -28.92 -8.13 14.26
N ASP A 53 -29.99 -7.36 13.97
CA ASP A 53 -31.24 -7.26 14.74
C ASP A 53 -31.07 -6.92 16.24
N ARG A 54 -30.21 -5.94 16.57
CA ARG A 54 -29.96 -5.48 17.95
C ARG A 54 -30.31 -4.01 18.11
N THR A 55 -30.86 -3.60 19.25
CA THR A 55 -31.17 -2.18 19.50
C THR A 55 -29.88 -1.34 19.53
N LEU A 56 -29.81 -0.29 18.72
CA LEU A 56 -28.65 0.61 18.72
C LEU A 56 -28.76 1.62 19.85
N VAL A 57 -27.76 1.65 20.72
CA VAL A 57 -27.60 2.71 21.71
C VAL A 57 -26.86 3.87 21.05
N LEU A 58 -27.58 4.96 20.81
CA LEU A 58 -27.12 6.19 20.18
C LEU A 58 -26.08 6.86 21.10
N PRO A 59 -24.81 6.96 20.70
CA PRO A 59 -23.80 7.61 21.53
C PRO A 59 -23.94 9.13 21.46
N PRO A 60 -23.47 9.87 22.49
CA PRO A 60 -23.29 11.30 22.37
C PRO A 60 -22.22 11.62 21.30
N TRP A 61 -22.42 12.74 20.61
CA TRP A 61 -21.46 13.32 19.68
C TRP A 61 -20.20 13.78 20.44
N VAL A 62 -19.04 13.63 19.82
CA VAL A 62 -17.75 13.98 20.42
C VAL A 62 -17.23 15.27 19.81
N GLU A 63 -17.20 16.34 20.62
CA GLU A 63 -16.70 17.66 20.24
C GLU A 63 -15.31 17.94 20.83
N TYR A 64 -14.49 18.67 20.08
CA TYR A 64 -13.11 19.02 20.44
C TYR A 64 -12.97 20.53 20.60
N ASN A 65 -13.17 20.99 21.83
CA ASN A 65 -13.08 22.41 22.18
C ASN A 65 -11.63 22.81 22.47
N PHE A 66 -10.78 22.91 21.46
CA PHE A 66 -9.43 23.46 21.64
C PHE A 66 -9.52 24.88 22.26
N PRO A 67 -8.85 25.18 23.39
CA PRO A 67 -7.67 24.50 23.95
C PRO A 67 -7.93 23.48 25.08
N ALA A 68 -9.18 23.10 25.36
CA ALA A 68 -9.49 22.12 26.42
C ALA A 68 -8.88 20.73 26.12
N PRO A 69 -8.25 20.06 27.11
CA PRO A 69 -7.53 18.81 26.91
C PRO A 69 -8.42 17.56 26.84
N ARG A 70 -9.70 17.66 27.25
CA ARG A 70 -10.71 16.59 27.17
C ARG A 70 -11.75 16.97 26.12
N SER A 71 -12.19 16.00 25.34
CA SER A 71 -13.36 16.14 24.46
C SER A 71 -14.64 16.27 25.28
N VAL A 72 -15.67 16.85 24.66
CA VAL A 72 -17.01 17.03 25.24
C VAL A 72 -17.97 16.06 24.56
N GLN A 73 -18.82 15.42 25.36
CA GLN A 73 -19.83 14.46 24.95
C GLN A 73 -21.19 15.17 24.94
N VAL A 74 -21.73 15.43 23.75
CA VAL A 74 -23.01 16.11 23.55
C VAL A 74 -24.09 15.07 23.26
N PRO A 75 -25.17 14.95 24.08
CA PRO A 75 -26.23 13.98 23.87
C PRO A 75 -26.80 14.01 22.46
N PHE A 76 -27.08 12.83 21.88
CA PHE A 76 -27.52 12.69 20.49
C PHE A 76 -28.74 13.57 20.16
N ASP A 77 -29.68 13.62 21.10
CA ASP A 77 -30.96 14.34 21.03
C ASP A 77 -30.84 15.87 21.08
N THR A 78 -29.66 16.39 21.44
CA THR A 78 -29.33 17.82 21.33
C THR A 78 -29.47 18.31 19.89
N TYR A 79 -29.01 17.50 18.92
CA TYR A 79 -28.96 17.88 17.51
C TYR A 79 -30.01 17.19 16.64
N PHE A 80 -30.45 15.98 16.99
CA PHE A 80 -31.36 15.19 16.15
C PHE A 80 -32.52 14.58 16.94
N LYS A 81 -33.67 14.43 16.30
CA LYS A 81 -34.81 13.71 16.91
C LYS A 81 -34.51 12.21 16.93
N VAL A 82 -34.73 11.56 18.08
CA VAL A 82 -34.61 10.10 18.20
C VAL A 82 -35.78 9.38 17.53
N LYS A 83 -37.00 9.96 17.58
CA LYS A 83 -38.23 9.30 17.13
C LYS A 83 -38.23 8.85 15.65
N PRO A 84 -37.78 9.65 14.66
CA PRO A 84 -37.79 9.22 13.25
C PRO A 84 -36.87 8.03 12.96
N LEU A 85 -35.81 7.83 13.75
CA LEU A 85 -34.93 6.66 13.62
C LEU A 85 -35.65 5.33 13.90
N LEU A 86 -36.67 5.36 14.78
CA LEU A 86 -37.50 4.19 15.12
C LEU A 86 -38.30 3.64 13.93
N GLU A 87 -38.51 4.45 12.88
CA GLU A 87 -39.13 4.00 11.63
C GLU A 87 -38.20 3.06 10.83
N TYR A 88 -36.88 3.23 10.99
CA TYR A 88 -35.90 2.35 10.36
C TYR A 88 -35.53 1.16 11.24
N HIS A 89 -35.18 1.39 12.51
CA HIS A 89 -34.72 0.35 13.42
C HIS A 89 -34.85 0.77 14.89
N ARG A 90 -34.78 -0.19 15.81
CA ARG A 90 -34.84 0.06 17.26
C ARG A 90 -33.60 0.83 17.73
N VAL A 91 -33.83 1.97 18.36
CA VAL A 91 -32.77 2.86 18.91
C VAL A 91 -33.15 3.38 20.29
N MET A 92 -32.16 3.74 21.11
CA MET A 92 -32.33 4.50 22.36
C MET A 92 -31.07 5.33 22.65
N THR A 93 -31.13 6.35 23.50
CA THR A 93 -29.91 7.14 23.84
C THR A 93 -29.02 6.42 24.85
N MET A 94 -27.71 6.71 24.83
CA MET A 94 -26.75 6.21 25.81
C MET A 94 -27.12 6.64 27.24
N GLU A 95 -27.60 7.87 27.39
CA GLU A 95 -28.06 8.44 28.66
C GLU A 95 -29.24 7.64 29.24
N GLU A 96 -30.21 7.25 28.42
CA GLU A 96 -31.31 6.39 28.84
C GLU A 96 -30.88 4.96 29.10
N PHE A 97 -30.04 4.38 28.23
CA PHE A 97 -29.54 3.01 28.39
C PHE A 97 -28.76 2.85 29.70
N MET A 98 -27.81 3.76 29.96
CA MET A 98 -26.97 3.72 31.15
C MET A 98 -27.73 4.02 32.44
N LYS A 99 -28.83 4.78 32.37
CA LYS A 99 -29.67 5.10 33.53
C LYS A 99 -30.72 4.02 33.83
N LYS A 100 -31.37 3.47 32.81
CA LYS A 100 -32.53 2.56 32.95
C LYS A 100 -32.14 1.07 32.95
N LEU A 101 -31.20 0.66 32.10
CA LEU A 101 -30.99 -0.76 31.77
C LEU A 101 -29.61 -1.29 32.15
N ALA A 102 -28.54 -0.52 31.94
CA ALA A 102 -27.17 -0.98 32.20
C ALA A 102 -26.93 -1.53 33.64
N PRO A 103 -27.53 -0.99 34.72
CA PRO A 103 -27.38 -1.58 36.06
C PRO A 103 -27.92 -3.01 36.20
N GLU A 104 -28.89 -3.41 35.37
CA GLU A 104 -29.52 -4.74 35.39
C GLU A 104 -28.83 -5.70 34.40
N ILE A 105 -28.68 -5.30 33.13
CA ILE A 105 -28.18 -6.18 32.06
C ILE A 105 -26.70 -6.03 31.72
N TRP A 106 -26.01 -5.01 32.27
CA TRP A 106 -24.59 -4.72 31.99
C TRP A 106 -23.86 -4.07 33.19
N PRO A 107 -23.89 -4.72 34.37
CA PRO A 107 -23.33 -4.18 35.60
C PRO A 107 -21.81 -4.01 35.51
N ALA A 108 -21.26 -3.08 36.30
CA ALA A 108 -19.82 -2.93 36.47
C ALA A 108 -19.22 -4.21 37.09
N GLY A 109 -18.04 -4.63 36.63
CA GLY A 109 -17.42 -5.92 36.98
C GLY A 109 -17.72 -7.05 35.98
N ASN A 110 -18.56 -6.80 34.96
CA ASN A 110 -18.85 -7.73 33.87
C ASN A 110 -18.99 -7.03 32.50
N ARG A 111 -18.21 -5.98 32.25
CA ARG A 111 -18.26 -5.17 31.02
C ARG A 111 -17.17 -5.57 30.03
N THR A 112 -17.53 -6.39 29.05
CA THR A 112 -16.63 -6.77 27.95
C THR A 112 -16.69 -5.75 26.80
N VAL A 113 -15.52 -5.40 26.26
CA VAL A 113 -15.38 -4.55 25.06
C VAL A 113 -14.94 -5.36 23.84
N PHE A 114 -15.39 -4.94 22.67
CA PHE A 114 -15.16 -5.64 21.39
C PHE A 114 -14.23 -4.84 20.49
N CYS A 115 -13.21 -5.51 19.96
CA CYS A 115 -12.32 -5.00 18.91
C CYS A 115 -11.94 -6.12 17.92
N PHE A 116 -11.42 -5.76 16.75
CA PHE A 116 -11.15 -6.75 15.69
C PHE A 116 -10.13 -7.80 16.15
N GLN A 117 -9.00 -7.34 16.69
CA GLN A 117 -7.90 -8.16 17.21
C GLN A 117 -7.26 -7.47 18.42
N ALA A 118 -6.54 -8.23 19.24
CA ALA A 118 -5.78 -7.71 20.38
C ALA A 118 -4.71 -6.71 19.94
N ARG A 119 -4.56 -5.59 20.68
CA ARG A 119 -3.48 -4.63 20.45
C ARG A 119 -2.21 -5.12 21.14
N THR A 120 -1.11 -5.13 20.41
CA THR A 120 0.23 -5.50 20.93
C THR A 120 0.92 -4.35 21.68
N TYR A 121 0.27 -3.19 21.74
CA TYR A 121 0.72 -1.95 22.38
C TYR A 121 -0.46 -1.30 23.13
N GLY A 122 -0.13 -0.56 24.19
CA GLY A 122 -1.06 0.11 25.10
C GLY A 122 -0.81 -0.26 26.57
N GLU A 123 -1.62 0.26 27.48
CA GLU A 123 -1.46 0.05 28.93
C GLU A 123 -1.57 -1.44 29.34
N LYS A 124 -2.46 -2.18 28.67
CA LYS A 124 -2.58 -3.63 28.82
C LYS A 124 -2.12 -4.32 27.51
N PRO A 125 -1.08 -5.18 27.54
CA PRO A 125 -0.69 -5.95 26.37
C PRO A 125 -1.75 -7.02 26.05
N ASN A 126 -2.06 -7.22 24.78
CA ASN A 126 -3.08 -8.14 24.27
C ASN A 126 -4.53 -7.78 24.68
N ASP A 127 -4.83 -6.50 24.86
CA ASP A 127 -6.17 -5.98 25.17
C ASP A 127 -6.72 -5.15 23.99
N CYS A 128 -8.00 -4.77 24.02
CA CYS A 128 -8.56 -3.79 23.10
C CYS A 128 -8.12 -2.33 23.40
N ASN A 129 -7.64 -2.05 24.63
CA ASN A 129 -7.22 -0.74 25.13
C ASN A 129 -8.26 0.36 24.83
N ALA A 130 -9.52 0.06 25.14
CA ALA A 130 -10.71 0.82 24.73
C ALA A 130 -10.84 2.25 25.27
N LYS A 131 -10.07 2.58 26.31
CA LYS A 131 -10.04 3.90 26.99
C LYS A 131 -8.73 4.67 26.75
N GLU A 132 -7.82 4.13 25.94
CA GLU A 132 -6.50 4.72 25.73
C GLU A 132 -6.58 5.98 24.85
N GLY A 133 -6.19 7.13 25.41
CA GLY A 133 -6.14 8.41 24.72
C GLY A 133 -7.47 9.19 24.65
N ASN A 134 -7.45 10.30 23.92
CA ASN A 134 -8.60 11.17 23.66
C ASN A 134 -9.06 10.94 22.20
N PRO A 135 -10.36 10.67 21.92
CA PRO A 135 -11.52 10.80 22.81
C PRO A 135 -11.91 9.53 23.60
N PHE A 136 -11.22 8.40 23.39
CA PHE A 136 -11.56 7.09 23.95
C PHE A 136 -11.85 7.10 25.46
N GLY A 137 -10.88 7.52 26.28
CA GLY A 137 -11.05 7.59 27.74
C GLY A 137 -12.20 8.50 28.17
N PRO A 138 -12.19 9.81 27.80
CA PRO A 138 -13.25 10.75 28.17
C PRO A 138 -14.67 10.32 27.76
N PHE A 139 -14.83 9.65 26.61
CA PHE A 139 -16.14 9.16 26.17
C PHE A 139 -16.71 8.11 27.15
N TRP A 140 -15.94 7.09 27.49
CA TRP A 140 -16.40 6.04 28.42
C TRP A 140 -16.47 6.54 29.88
N ASP A 141 -15.55 7.42 30.28
CA ASP A 141 -15.57 8.08 31.60
C ASP A 141 -16.89 8.84 31.86
N THR A 142 -17.47 9.47 30.83
CA THR A 142 -18.71 10.27 30.94
C THR A 142 -19.88 9.47 31.51
N PHE A 143 -19.89 8.15 31.31
CA PHE A 143 -20.94 7.23 31.78
C PHE A 143 -20.45 6.30 32.91
N ASN A 144 -19.30 6.60 33.52
CA ASN A 144 -18.61 5.71 34.48
C ASN A 144 -18.48 4.27 33.93
N ILE A 145 -17.98 4.15 32.70
CA ILE A 145 -17.70 2.87 32.05
C ILE A 145 -16.20 2.57 32.14
N ASP A 146 -15.89 1.49 32.86
CA ASP A 146 -14.66 0.74 32.77
C ASP A 146 -14.96 -0.64 32.18
N PHE A 147 -13.95 -1.28 31.60
CA PHE A 147 -14.06 -2.58 30.95
C PHE A 147 -13.22 -3.63 31.68
N ASP A 148 -13.87 -4.74 31.98
CA ASP A 148 -13.35 -5.87 32.76
C ASP A 148 -12.68 -6.93 31.87
N GLY A 149 -13.02 -6.96 30.58
CA GLY A 149 -12.46 -7.89 29.60
C GLY A 149 -12.55 -7.40 28.15
N SER A 150 -11.84 -8.09 27.25
CA SER A 150 -11.79 -7.82 25.81
C SER A 150 -12.20 -9.06 25.01
N GLU A 151 -13.01 -8.89 23.96
CA GLU A 151 -13.41 -9.94 23.00
C GLU A 151 -12.98 -9.57 21.57
N PHE A 152 -12.45 -10.55 20.83
CA PHE A 152 -11.79 -10.34 19.54
C PHE A 152 -12.58 -10.96 18.37
N TYR A 153 -13.23 -10.13 17.56
CA TYR A 153 -14.22 -10.60 16.59
C TYR A 153 -13.68 -10.99 15.21
N GLN A 154 -12.38 -10.90 14.94
CA GLN A 154 -11.78 -11.44 13.71
C GLN A 154 -12.20 -12.92 13.49
N PRO A 155 -12.49 -13.35 12.25
CA PRO A 155 -12.46 -12.61 10.99
C PRO A 155 -13.84 -12.12 10.54
N LEU A 156 -14.65 -11.55 11.43
CA LEU A 156 -15.93 -10.92 11.08
C LEU A 156 -15.74 -9.46 10.69
N TYR A 157 -16.48 -9.02 9.66
CA TYR A 157 -16.54 -7.62 9.22
C TYR A 157 -17.91 -7.01 9.49
N HIS A 158 -18.00 -5.67 9.47
CA HIS A 158 -19.23 -4.92 9.73
C HIS A 158 -20.01 -4.56 8.46
N ASP A 159 -19.61 -5.12 7.32
CA ASP A 159 -20.19 -4.79 6.01
C ASP A 159 -21.59 -5.41 5.87
N ASN A 160 -22.63 -4.58 5.96
CA ASN A 160 -24.01 -5.03 5.94
C ASN A 160 -24.49 -5.51 4.55
N SER A 161 -23.71 -5.30 3.49
CA SER A 161 -23.96 -5.93 2.18
C SER A 161 -23.65 -7.43 2.21
N ASN A 162 -22.72 -7.87 3.07
CA ASN A 162 -22.37 -9.26 3.26
C ASN A 162 -23.30 -9.93 4.31
N LEU A 163 -24.47 -10.38 3.85
CA LEU A 163 -25.45 -11.08 4.69
C LEU A 163 -24.88 -12.33 5.38
N HIS A 164 -23.88 -12.99 4.80
CA HIS A 164 -23.24 -14.16 5.41
C HIS A 164 -22.48 -13.79 6.70
N ASP A 165 -21.74 -12.68 6.70
CA ASP A 165 -21.07 -12.20 7.92
C ASP A 165 -22.08 -11.74 8.97
N MET A 166 -23.22 -11.14 8.58
CA MET A 166 -24.27 -10.73 9.52
C MET A 166 -24.91 -11.94 10.25
N GLU A 167 -25.10 -13.07 9.57
CA GLU A 167 -25.55 -14.31 10.24
C GLU A 167 -24.46 -14.94 11.12
N ARG A 168 -23.18 -14.82 10.73
CA ARG A 168 -22.05 -15.23 11.59
C ARG A 168 -21.95 -14.37 12.85
N TRP A 169 -22.26 -13.06 12.78
CA TRP A 169 -22.38 -12.19 13.97
C TRP A 169 -23.46 -12.68 14.93
N LYS A 170 -24.68 -12.93 14.44
CA LYS A 170 -25.80 -13.46 15.25
C LYS A 170 -25.47 -14.81 15.88
N THR A 171 -24.82 -15.69 15.13
CA THR A 171 -24.44 -17.05 15.57
C THR A 171 -23.32 -17.04 16.60
N ARG A 172 -22.27 -16.21 16.41
CA ARG A 172 -21.12 -16.13 17.32
C ARG A 172 -21.47 -15.38 18.60
N TYR A 173 -22.26 -14.32 18.51
CA TYR A 173 -22.64 -13.46 19.63
C TYR A 173 -24.16 -13.39 19.79
N PRO A 174 -24.81 -14.47 20.25
CA PRO A 174 -26.25 -14.46 20.49
C PRO A 174 -26.58 -13.61 21.73
N ALA A 175 -27.82 -13.12 21.79
CA ALA A 175 -28.28 -12.11 22.75
C ALA A 175 -28.36 -12.61 24.21
N ASP A 176 -28.61 -13.90 24.40
CA ASP A 176 -28.65 -14.59 25.70
C ASP A 176 -27.29 -14.57 26.41
N LYS A 177 -26.19 -14.72 25.66
CA LYS A 177 -24.81 -14.70 26.17
C LYS A 177 -24.17 -13.33 26.12
N ASN A 178 -24.52 -12.56 25.10
CA ASN A 178 -23.98 -11.22 24.84
C ASN A 178 -25.16 -10.24 24.77
N PRO A 179 -25.78 -9.87 25.91
CA PRO A 179 -26.88 -8.92 25.91
C PRO A 179 -26.44 -7.53 25.43
N VAL A 180 -25.15 -7.21 25.57
CA VAL A 180 -24.55 -5.93 25.16
C VAL A 180 -23.26 -6.20 24.40
N ILE A 181 -23.14 -5.63 23.20
CA ILE A 181 -21.91 -5.62 22.39
C ILE A 181 -21.40 -4.18 22.33
N ALA A 182 -20.35 -3.87 23.10
CA ALA A 182 -19.75 -2.54 23.17
C ALA A 182 -18.46 -2.48 22.35
N PHE A 183 -18.45 -1.71 21.26
CA PHE A 183 -17.29 -1.58 20.37
C PHE A 183 -16.37 -0.41 20.73
N THR A 184 -15.05 -0.59 20.58
CA THR A 184 -14.05 0.48 20.76
C THR A 184 -14.20 1.65 19.78
N GLY A 185 -14.82 1.42 18.63
CA GLY A 185 -15.14 2.42 17.61
C GLY A 185 -16.43 2.03 16.88
N ALA A 186 -16.91 2.87 15.96
CA ALA A 186 -18.12 2.58 15.19
C ALA A 186 -18.00 1.26 14.38
N PRO A 187 -18.99 0.35 14.45
CA PRO A 187 -19.06 -0.81 13.57
C PRO A 187 -19.55 -0.39 12.16
N ALA A 188 -18.74 0.42 11.47
CA ALA A 188 -19.07 1.05 10.20
C ALA A 188 -17.81 1.24 9.34
N GLN A 189 -17.99 1.28 8.02
CA GLN A 189 -16.94 1.73 7.09
C GLN A 189 -16.92 3.27 6.99
N PHE A 190 -15.82 3.81 6.48
CA PHE A 190 -15.62 5.25 6.26
C PHE A 190 -14.92 5.51 4.91
N PRO A 191 -15.47 6.33 4.00
CA PRO A 191 -16.78 7.00 4.08
C PRO A 191 -17.96 6.04 4.21
N VAL A 192 -19.15 6.56 4.54
CA VAL A 192 -20.39 5.75 4.59
C VAL A 192 -20.59 5.00 3.27
N GLN A 193 -20.98 3.73 3.34
CA GLN A 193 -21.22 2.89 2.16
C GLN A 193 -22.42 3.40 1.33
N GLN A 194 -22.38 3.20 0.00
CA GLN A 194 -23.38 3.69 -0.96
C GLN A 194 -24.82 3.28 -0.61
N ASN A 195 -25.03 2.01 -0.25
CA ASN A 195 -26.32 1.46 0.18
C ASN A 195 -26.89 2.14 1.45
N ASN A 196 -26.01 2.69 2.30
CA ASN A 196 -26.35 3.29 3.59
C ASN A 196 -26.51 4.83 3.51
N VAL A 197 -26.21 5.46 2.36
CA VAL A 197 -26.36 6.91 2.12
C VAL A 197 -27.79 7.38 2.35
N GLY A 198 -28.78 6.65 1.83
CA GLY A 198 -30.21 7.00 1.93
C GLY A 198 -30.79 6.96 3.36
N LEU A 199 -30.07 6.39 4.32
CA LEU A 199 -30.49 6.36 5.74
C LEU A 199 -30.47 7.75 6.39
N HIS A 200 -29.83 8.72 5.75
CA HIS A 200 -29.86 10.11 6.19
C HIS A 200 -31.30 10.69 6.28
N ARG A 201 -32.28 10.07 5.60
CA ARG A 201 -33.70 10.46 5.68
C ARG A 201 -34.34 10.34 7.07
N TYR A 202 -33.78 9.51 7.95
CA TYR A 202 -34.28 9.35 9.32
C TYR A 202 -33.58 10.30 10.31
N LEU A 203 -32.59 11.09 9.86
CA LEU A 203 -31.80 11.98 10.69
C LEU A 203 -32.38 13.41 10.66
N GLU A 204 -33.53 13.59 11.32
CA GLU A 204 -34.17 14.91 11.43
C GLU A 204 -33.52 15.79 12.51
N TRP A 205 -33.27 17.07 12.19
CA TRP A 205 -32.82 18.09 13.14
C TRP A 205 -33.76 18.26 14.35
N SER A 206 -33.18 18.50 15.54
CA SER A 206 -33.90 18.83 16.76
C SER A 206 -34.63 20.17 16.67
N GLU A 207 -35.66 20.36 17.49
CA GLU A 207 -36.43 21.61 17.52
C GLU A 207 -35.57 22.84 17.85
N GLY A 208 -34.51 22.66 18.65
CA GLY A 208 -33.54 23.71 18.96
C GLY A 208 -32.75 24.16 17.73
N ILE A 209 -32.20 23.23 16.94
CA ILE A 209 -31.45 23.56 15.72
C ILE A 209 -32.38 24.13 14.64
N VAL A 210 -33.57 23.54 14.47
CA VAL A 210 -34.60 24.04 13.53
C VAL A 210 -34.98 25.49 13.87
N LYS A 211 -35.22 25.79 15.15
CA LYS A 211 -35.55 27.14 15.60
C LYS A 211 -34.42 28.13 15.29
N LEU A 212 -33.18 27.84 15.66
CA LEU A 212 -32.03 28.73 15.42
C LEU A 212 -31.80 28.99 13.92
N ARG A 213 -31.95 27.95 13.09
CA ARG A 213 -31.91 28.04 11.62
C ARG A 213 -32.98 28.97 11.08
N ASP A 214 -34.24 28.76 11.49
CA ASP A 214 -35.39 29.50 10.96
C ASP A 214 -35.42 30.95 11.46
N GLU A 215 -34.95 31.20 12.69
CA GLU A 215 -34.71 32.56 13.20
C GLU A 215 -33.64 33.28 12.37
N PHE A 216 -32.48 32.65 12.12
CA PHE A 216 -31.43 33.24 11.28
C PHE A 216 -31.89 33.52 9.84
N ILE A 217 -32.53 32.56 9.19
CA ILE A 217 -33.02 32.73 7.80
C ILE A 217 -34.02 33.89 7.75
N ARG A 218 -35.02 33.91 8.63
CA ARG A 218 -36.03 34.98 8.67
C ARG A 218 -35.43 36.35 8.96
N ASP A 219 -34.51 36.46 9.91
CA ASP A 219 -34.02 37.76 10.40
C ASP A 219 -32.87 38.34 9.54
N VAL A 220 -32.13 37.50 8.79
CA VAL A 220 -30.95 37.91 7.99
C VAL A 220 -31.16 37.78 6.48
N ILE A 221 -31.94 36.79 6.02
CA ILE A 221 -32.20 36.50 4.61
C ILE A 221 -33.65 36.89 4.23
N GLY A 222 -34.57 36.84 5.19
CA GLY A 222 -36.00 37.11 4.97
C GLY A 222 -36.66 36.02 4.14
N ASN A 223 -37.64 36.43 3.32
CA ASN A 223 -38.36 35.54 2.40
C ASN A 223 -37.67 35.41 1.02
N GLU A 224 -36.40 35.85 0.88
CA GLU A 224 -35.67 35.75 -0.38
C GLU A 224 -34.92 34.42 -0.53
N LYS A 225 -34.77 33.98 -1.78
CA LYS A 225 -33.99 32.79 -2.12
C LYS A 225 -32.50 33.01 -1.93
N PHE A 226 -31.79 32.00 -1.44
CA PHE A 226 -30.36 32.11 -1.13
C PHE A 226 -29.50 30.91 -1.55
N LEU A 227 -28.23 31.21 -1.80
CA LEU A 227 -27.18 30.25 -2.10
C LEU A 227 -26.40 29.92 -0.82
N GLY A 228 -26.33 28.67 -0.42
CA GLY A 228 -25.41 28.21 0.62
C GLY A 228 -24.06 27.81 0.03
N ILE A 229 -22.95 28.24 0.64
CA ILE A 229 -21.60 27.78 0.27
C ILE A 229 -20.85 27.27 1.50
N HIS A 230 -20.15 26.14 1.34
CA HIS A 230 -19.26 25.59 2.37
C HIS A 230 -17.79 25.71 1.93
N LEU A 231 -17.03 26.55 2.63
CA LEU A 231 -15.61 26.80 2.39
C LEU A 231 -14.74 26.03 3.39
N ARG A 232 -14.19 24.90 2.94
CA ARG A 232 -13.29 24.04 3.71
C ARG A 232 -11.84 24.32 3.32
N ILE A 233 -11.26 25.39 3.89
CA ILE A 233 -9.95 25.94 3.49
C ILE A 233 -9.01 26.14 4.69
N GLY A 234 -9.30 25.51 5.83
CA GLY A 234 -8.46 25.53 7.02
C GLY A 234 -7.12 24.83 6.84
N SER A 235 -6.11 25.25 7.60
CA SER A 235 -4.75 24.69 7.54
C SER A 235 -4.67 23.22 7.96
N ASP A 236 -5.63 22.74 8.76
CA ASP A 236 -5.80 21.33 9.07
C ASP A 236 -6.22 20.53 7.82
N PHE A 237 -7.09 21.10 6.98
CA PHE A 237 -7.53 20.50 5.72
C PHE A 237 -6.47 20.60 4.62
N GLU A 238 -5.77 21.74 4.52
CA GLU A 238 -4.66 21.91 3.57
C GLU A 238 -3.59 20.81 3.76
N ASN A 239 -3.25 20.49 5.01
CA ASN A 239 -2.30 19.43 5.31
C ASN A 239 -2.80 18.05 4.84
N ALA A 240 -4.10 17.75 4.99
CA ALA A 240 -4.65 16.51 4.48
C ALA A 240 -4.66 16.48 2.94
N CYS A 241 -4.99 17.60 2.28
CA CYS A 241 -4.99 17.72 0.82
C CYS A 241 -3.61 17.55 0.16
N LYS A 242 -2.51 17.52 0.91
CA LYS A 242 -1.18 17.15 0.39
C LYS A 242 -1.09 15.68 -0.03
N HIS A 243 -1.93 14.81 0.54
CA HIS A 243 -1.93 13.36 0.32
C HIS A 243 -3.01 12.91 -0.69
N ILE A 244 -3.71 13.83 -1.35
CA ILE A 244 -4.84 13.53 -2.24
C ILE A 244 -4.48 12.63 -3.44
N SER A 245 -3.22 12.68 -3.88
CA SER A 245 -2.65 11.80 -4.93
C SER A 245 -2.33 10.39 -4.43
N GLU A 246 -2.06 10.23 -3.13
CA GLU A 246 -1.73 8.94 -2.50
C GLU A 246 -2.99 8.22 -2.01
N SER A 247 -4.03 8.97 -1.62
CA SER A 247 -5.30 8.46 -1.11
C SER A 247 -6.49 9.11 -1.84
N PRO A 248 -6.80 8.68 -3.08
CA PRO A 248 -7.81 9.36 -3.90
C PRO A 248 -9.25 9.19 -3.40
N MET A 249 -9.53 8.17 -2.59
CA MET A 249 -10.82 7.92 -1.94
C MET A 249 -10.87 8.42 -0.48
N MET A 250 -10.05 9.42 -0.13
CA MET A 250 -10.04 9.97 1.23
C MET A 250 -11.32 10.76 1.56
N PHE A 251 -11.78 10.61 2.80
CA PHE A 251 -12.91 11.35 3.36
C PHE A 251 -14.17 11.28 2.48
N GLY A 252 -14.78 12.42 2.14
CA GLY A 252 -16.03 12.50 1.39
C GLY A 252 -15.89 12.32 -0.13
N ALA A 253 -14.70 12.00 -0.67
CA ALA A 253 -14.41 12.04 -2.11
C ALA A 253 -15.42 11.29 -2.99
N ALA A 254 -15.95 10.16 -2.51
CA ALA A 254 -16.95 9.35 -3.21
C ALA A 254 -18.21 10.15 -3.61
N GLN A 255 -18.57 11.21 -2.87
CA GLN A 255 -19.74 12.05 -3.17
C GLN A 255 -19.61 12.87 -4.49
N CYS A 256 -18.38 13.02 -5.00
CA CYS A 256 -18.08 13.66 -6.28
C CYS A 256 -17.55 12.68 -7.33
N LEU A 257 -16.88 11.62 -6.90
CA LEU A 257 -16.10 10.75 -7.77
C LEU A 257 -16.76 9.39 -8.04
N GLY A 258 -17.86 9.06 -7.36
CA GLY A 258 -18.36 7.69 -7.29
C GLY A 258 -17.56 6.85 -6.30
N TYR A 259 -18.10 5.71 -5.88
CA TYR A 259 -17.46 4.82 -4.91
C TYR A 259 -16.30 4.03 -5.52
N ARG A 260 -16.25 3.91 -6.86
CA ARG A 260 -15.18 3.26 -7.62
C ARG A 260 -14.32 4.26 -8.43
N MET A 261 -14.39 5.56 -8.14
CA MET A 261 -13.77 6.65 -8.94
C MET A 261 -14.34 6.79 -10.37
N GLU A 262 -15.59 6.40 -10.57
CA GLU A 262 -16.35 6.47 -11.83
C GLU A 262 -16.34 7.86 -12.50
N HIS A 263 -16.28 8.95 -11.72
CA HIS A 263 -16.28 10.32 -12.26
C HIS A 263 -14.87 10.93 -12.35
N GLY A 264 -13.82 10.14 -12.08
CA GLY A 264 -12.41 10.50 -12.26
C GLY A 264 -11.59 10.49 -10.96
N ARG A 265 -10.36 11.01 -11.04
CA ARG A 265 -9.45 11.17 -9.89
C ARG A 265 -9.60 12.56 -9.26
N PRO A 266 -9.41 12.69 -7.94
CA PRO A 266 -9.45 14.01 -7.29
C PRO A 266 -8.25 14.87 -7.72
N SER A 267 -8.52 16.12 -8.06
CA SER A 267 -7.46 17.12 -8.18
C SER A 267 -7.19 17.81 -6.84
N ARG A 268 -6.04 18.47 -6.71
CA ARG A 268 -5.76 19.32 -5.54
C ARG A 268 -6.78 20.44 -5.39
N GLU A 269 -7.28 20.99 -6.49
CA GLU A 269 -8.30 22.05 -6.52
C GLU A 269 -9.67 21.56 -6.01
N MET A 270 -10.01 20.27 -6.24
CA MET A 270 -11.21 19.63 -5.65
C MET A 270 -11.08 19.44 -4.14
N CYS A 271 -9.84 19.29 -3.63
CA CYS A 271 -9.58 19.16 -2.21
C CYS A 271 -9.52 20.52 -1.51
N ILE A 272 -8.71 21.45 -1.99
CA ILE A 272 -8.60 22.81 -1.45
C ILE A 272 -8.72 23.85 -2.55
N GLN A 273 -9.80 24.61 -2.54
CA GLN A 273 -10.15 25.53 -3.62
C GLN A 273 -9.35 26.83 -3.52
N SER A 274 -8.80 27.29 -4.65
CA SER A 274 -8.27 28.63 -4.79
C SER A 274 -9.38 29.70 -4.73
N GLU A 275 -9.04 30.93 -4.35
CA GLU A 275 -9.98 32.05 -4.39
C GLU A 275 -10.56 32.27 -5.80
N SER A 276 -9.77 32.04 -6.85
CA SER A 276 -10.19 32.07 -8.25
C SER A 276 -11.31 31.07 -8.55
N THR A 277 -11.18 29.82 -8.09
CA THR A 277 -12.23 28.79 -8.24
C THR A 277 -13.48 29.15 -7.46
N ILE A 278 -13.33 29.65 -6.22
CA ILE A 278 -14.47 30.11 -5.42
C ILE A 278 -15.22 31.25 -6.14
N TYR A 279 -14.50 32.27 -6.66
CA TYR A 279 -15.12 33.34 -7.43
C TYR A 279 -15.78 32.86 -8.74
N ARG A 280 -15.19 31.88 -9.43
CA ARG A 280 -15.75 31.29 -10.66
C ARG A 280 -17.05 30.54 -10.37
N ASP A 281 -17.03 29.61 -9.41
CA ASP A 281 -18.14 28.70 -9.15
C ASP A 281 -19.33 29.45 -8.52
N VAL A 282 -19.06 30.35 -7.57
CA VAL A 282 -20.09 31.27 -7.02
C VAL A 282 -20.60 32.22 -8.10
N GLY A 283 -19.71 32.80 -8.92
CA GLY A 283 -20.09 33.72 -10.00
C GLY A 283 -20.97 33.07 -11.07
N LYS A 284 -20.72 31.80 -11.44
CA LYS A 284 -21.54 31.02 -12.38
C LYS A 284 -22.97 30.86 -11.83
N VAL A 285 -23.13 30.35 -10.61
CA VAL A 285 -24.45 30.14 -10.00
C VAL A 285 -25.20 31.45 -9.75
N LEU A 286 -24.51 32.53 -9.35
CA LEU A 286 -25.12 33.86 -9.21
C LEU A 286 -25.65 34.40 -10.54
N LYS A 287 -24.93 34.17 -11.65
CA LYS A 287 -25.37 34.57 -13.00
C LYS A 287 -26.56 33.74 -13.49
N GLU A 288 -26.59 32.45 -13.20
CA GLU A 288 -27.63 31.50 -13.66
C GLU A 288 -28.94 31.58 -12.86
N LYS A 289 -28.85 31.79 -11.54
CA LYS A 289 -30.00 31.68 -10.62
C LYS A 289 -30.39 33.01 -9.99
N GLY A 290 -29.56 34.05 -10.08
CA GLY A 290 -29.91 35.42 -9.66
C GLY A 290 -30.06 35.64 -8.15
N PHE A 291 -29.44 34.81 -7.31
CA PHE A 291 -29.53 34.96 -5.85
C PHE A 291 -28.97 36.31 -5.36
N LYS A 292 -29.68 36.94 -4.43
CA LYS A 292 -29.26 38.18 -3.77
C LYS A 292 -28.51 37.95 -2.45
N HIS A 293 -28.76 36.81 -1.81
CA HIS A 293 -28.14 36.40 -0.54
C HIS A 293 -27.28 35.15 -0.74
N VAL A 294 -26.09 35.16 -0.15
CA VAL A 294 -25.17 34.02 -0.09
C VAL A 294 -24.79 33.76 1.37
N PHE A 295 -25.16 32.59 1.87
CA PHE A 295 -24.75 32.11 3.19
C PHE A 295 -23.39 31.40 3.10
N VAL A 296 -22.44 31.77 3.95
CA VAL A 296 -21.08 31.25 3.98
C VAL A 296 -20.83 30.50 5.28
N ALA A 297 -20.74 29.18 5.19
CA ALA A 297 -20.17 28.34 6.25
C ALA A 297 -18.68 28.11 5.98
N THR A 298 -17.83 28.20 7.00
CA THR A 298 -16.39 27.95 6.86
C THR A 298 -15.77 27.36 8.12
N ASP A 299 -14.66 26.65 7.94
CA ASP A 299 -13.80 26.16 9.01
C ASP A 299 -12.74 27.17 9.48
N SER A 300 -12.58 28.29 8.77
CA SER A 300 -11.45 29.19 8.95
C SER A 300 -11.76 30.62 8.47
N THR A 301 -11.23 31.04 7.31
CA THR A 301 -11.41 32.38 6.76
C THR A 301 -12.67 32.47 5.91
N ASP A 302 -13.58 33.39 6.23
CA ASP A 302 -14.89 33.47 5.57
C ASP A 302 -14.88 34.07 4.15
N LEU A 303 -13.79 34.74 3.75
CA LEU A 303 -13.66 35.47 2.48
C LEU A 303 -14.77 36.52 2.20
N ILE A 304 -15.66 36.83 3.16
CA ILE A 304 -16.87 37.65 2.97
C ILE A 304 -16.52 39.04 2.45
N ALA A 305 -15.48 39.66 3.02
CA ALA A 305 -15.02 40.98 2.59
C ALA A 305 -14.50 41.00 1.14
N LYS A 306 -13.85 39.92 0.69
CA LYS A 306 -13.34 39.78 -0.69
C LYS A 306 -14.48 39.48 -1.67
N LEU A 307 -15.37 38.57 -1.30
CA LEU A 307 -16.57 38.20 -2.07
C LEU A 307 -17.50 39.41 -2.27
N SER A 308 -17.77 40.17 -1.21
CA SER A 308 -18.59 41.39 -1.26
C SER A 308 -17.96 42.48 -2.16
N LYS A 309 -16.62 42.59 -2.17
CA LYS A 309 -15.89 43.51 -3.06
C LYS A 309 -16.01 43.10 -4.54
N LYS A 310 -16.03 41.79 -4.82
CA LYS A 310 -16.18 41.22 -6.17
C LYS A 310 -17.63 41.32 -6.68
N PHE A 311 -18.61 40.97 -5.83
CA PHE A 311 -20.03 40.83 -6.18
C PHE A 311 -20.89 41.89 -5.46
N LYS A 312 -20.70 43.17 -5.79
CA LYS A 312 -21.30 44.33 -5.11
C LYS A 312 -22.84 44.36 -4.99
N LYS A 313 -23.57 43.50 -5.69
CA LYS A 313 -25.05 43.41 -5.68
C LYS A 313 -25.58 42.26 -4.83
N VAL A 314 -24.70 41.55 -4.12
CA VAL A 314 -25.01 40.33 -3.37
C VAL A 314 -24.58 40.48 -1.93
N SER A 315 -25.46 40.12 -1.00
CA SER A 315 -25.21 40.10 0.44
C SER A 315 -24.58 38.77 0.85
N PHE A 316 -23.38 38.83 1.43
CA PHE A 316 -22.69 37.65 1.95
C PHE A 316 -22.80 37.63 3.47
N VAL A 317 -23.38 36.56 4.02
CA VAL A 317 -23.74 36.44 5.44
C VAL A 317 -23.23 35.13 6.02
N LYS A 318 -22.99 35.09 7.33
CA LYS A 318 -22.62 33.87 8.08
C LYS A 318 -23.34 33.83 9.42
N TYR A 319 -23.50 32.65 9.99
CA TYR A 319 -24.05 32.51 11.33
C TYR A 319 -23.04 33.00 12.37
N SER A 320 -23.51 33.63 13.45
CA SER A 320 -22.66 34.21 14.50
C SER A 320 -23.38 34.24 15.85
N PRO A 321 -22.79 33.73 16.95
CA PRO A 321 -21.49 33.07 17.03
C PRO A 321 -21.45 31.75 16.24
N ALA A 322 -20.25 31.29 15.85
CA ALA A 322 -20.09 30.10 15.01
C ALA A 322 -20.72 28.86 15.66
N HIS A 323 -21.54 28.12 14.91
CA HIS A 323 -22.28 26.97 15.41
C HIS A 323 -22.43 25.92 14.29
N PRO A 324 -21.50 24.95 14.15
CA PRO A 324 -21.42 24.07 12.98
C PRO A 324 -22.72 23.33 12.63
N HIS A 325 -23.49 22.91 13.63
CA HIS A 325 -24.79 22.24 13.40
C HIS A 325 -25.87 23.18 12.83
N VAL A 326 -25.85 24.48 13.16
CA VAL A 326 -26.75 25.47 12.54
C VAL A 326 -26.23 25.83 11.15
N ASP A 327 -24.91 25.91 10.94
CA ASP A 327 -24.33 26.07 9.60
C ASP A 327 -24.80 24.94 8.65
N LEU A 328 -24.72 23.67 9.10
CA LEU A 328 -25.25 22.53 8.35
C LEU A 328 -26.75 22.68 8.04
N ALA A 329 -27.56 23.00 9.05
CA ALA A 329 -29.01 23.12 8.89
C ALA A 329 -29.41 24.28 7.94
N VAL A 330 -28.67 25.40 7.94
CA VAL A 330 -28.88 26.52 6.99
C VAL A 330 -28.43 26.14 5.58
N LEU A 331 -27.32 25.40 5.41
CA LEU A 331 -26.90 24.87 4.10
C LEU A 331 -27.89 23.83 3.55
N GLY A 332 -28.46 22.98 4.41
CA GLY A 332 -29.54 22.05 4.07
C GLY A 332 -30.83 22.78 3.66
N ALA A 333 -31.13 23.92 4.29
CA ALA A 333 -32.26 24.77 3.94
C ALA A 333 -32.15 25.44 2.56
N ALA A 334 -30.96 25.92 2.17
CA ALA A 334 -30.71 26.79 1.00
C ALA A 334 -31.38 26.34 -0.33
N ASP A 335 -31.74 27.28 -1.20
CA ASP A 335 -32.30 26.97 -2.52
C ASP A 335 -31.29 26.27 -3.43
N HIS A 336 -30.00 26.62 -3.31
CA HIS A 336 -28.89 25.94 -3.99
C HIS A 336 -27.69 25.86 -3.05
N PHE A 337 -26.86 24.84 -3.21
CA PHE A 337 -25.69 24.60 -2.37
C PHE A 337 -24.43 24.40 -3.21
N ILE A 338 -23.33 25.03 -2.81
CA ILE A 338 -21.98 24.80 -3.34
C ILE A 338 -21.09 24.24 -2.21
N GLY A 339 -20.62 23.01 -2.36
CA GLY A 339 -19.83 22.30 -1.34
C GLY A 339 -18.45 21.81 -1.80
N ASN A 340 -17.56 21.55 -0.83
CA ASN A 340 -16.25 20.95 -1.08
C ASN A 340 -16.34 19.42 -1.22
N CYS A 341 -15.81 18.84 -2.31
CA CYS A 341 -15.89 17.41 -2.64
C CYS A 341 -15.30 16.45 -1.61
N ILE A 342 -14.23 16.85 -0.93
CA ILE A 342 -13.47 15.95 -0.04
C ILE A 342 -13.99 16.02 1.40
N SER A 343 -14.70 17.08 1.77
CA SER A 343 -15.20 17.25 3.14
C SER A 343 -16.41 16.37 3.44
N THR A 344 -16.37 15.63 4.56
CA THR A 344 -17.54 14.92 5.09
C THR A 344 -18.56 15.84 5.76
N PHE A 345 -18.18 17.07 6.10
CA PHE A 345 -19.13 18.11 6.50
C PHE A 345 -19.99 18.55 5.30
N THR A 346 -19.40 18.64 4.10
CA THR A 346 -20.17 18.75 2.86
C THR A 346 -21.05 17.52 2.63
N ALA A 347 -20.50 16.32 2.83
CA ALA A 347 -21.23 15.07 2.57
C ALA A 347 -22.50 14.95 3.42
N PHE A 348 -22.49 15.45 4.67
CA PHE A 348 -23.70 15.59 5.48
C PHE A 348 -24.78 16.40 4.73
N VAL A 349 -24.46 17.63 4.34
CA VAL A 349 -25.40 18.53 3.64
C VAL A 349 -25.85 17.94 2.31
N LYS A 350 -24.93 17.35 1.53
CA LYS A 350 -25.24 16.72 0.23
C LYS A 350 -26.30 15.65 0.41
N ARG A 351 -26.15 14.75 1.40
CA ARG A 351 -27.14 13.70 1.70
C ARG A 351 -28.48 14.24 2.20
N GLU A 352 -28.48 15.24 3.08
CA GLU A 352 -29.72 15.92 3.51
C GLU A 352 -30.47 16.47 2.30
N ARG A 353 -29.75 17.11 1.37
CA ARG A 353 -30.32 17.72 0.18
C ARG A 353 -30.80 16.70 -0.84
N ASP A 354 -30.03 15.64 -1.09
CA ASP A 354 -30.38 14.58 -2.04
C ASP A 354 -31.69 13.87 -1.63
N VAL A 355 -31.81 13.48 -0.35
CA VAL A 355 -33.04 12.89 0.20
C VAL A 355 -34.26 13.82 0.05
N ASN A 356 -34.03 15.13 0.15
CA ASN A 356 -35.07 16.15 0.01
C ASN A 356 -35.19 16.72 -1.43
N ASN A 357 -34.58 16.07 -2.43
CA ASN A 357 -34.58 16.48 -3.84
C ASN A 357 -34.15 17.94 -4.09
N LYS A 358 -33.20 18.46 -3.30
CA LYS A 358 -32.69 19.84 -3.41
C LYS A 358 -31.41 19.91 -4.24
N PRO A 359 -31.30 20.87 -5.17
CA PRO A 359 -30.16 20.95 -6.09
C PRO A 359 -28.88 21.32 -5.35
N SER A 360 -27.81 20.61 -5.67
CA SER A 360 -26.49 20.77 -5.04
C SER A 360 -25.42 20.68 -6.10
N ARG A 361 -24.42 21.54 -6.01
CA ARG A 361 -23.21 21.52 -6.84
C ARG A 361 -22.00 21.37 -5.95
N LEU A 362 -20.98 20.68 -6.43
CA LEU A 362 -19.73 20.50 -5.70
C LEU A 362 -18.60 21.17 -6.48
N GLN A 363 -17.70 21.83 -5.75
CA GLN A 363 -16.72 22.75 -6.31
C GLN A 363 -15.73 22.01 -7.22
N SER A 364 -15.38 22.64 -8.34
CA SER A 364 -14.48 22.09 -9.36
C SER A 364 -14.86 20.73 -9.97
N THR A 365 -16.15 20.38 -10.02
CA THR A 365 -16.62 19.52 -11.11
C THR A 365 -16.52 20.29 -12.43
N LEU A 366 -16.13 19.61 -13.51
CA LEU A 366 -16.17 20.15 -14.87
C LEU A 366 -17.62 20.53 -15.27
N PRO A 367 -17.82 21.36 -16.32
CA PRO A 367 -19.15 21.76 -16.78
C PRO A 367 -20.08 20.55 -17.01
N GLU A 368 -21.39 20.73 -16.79
CA GLU A 368 -22.39 19.67 -16.96
C GLU A 368 -22.40 19.09 -18.39
N ASP A 369 -22.10 19.91 -19.40
CA ASP A 369 -21.90 19.48 -20.80
C ASP A 369 -20.76 18.46 -20.97
N CYS A 370 -19.74 18.55 -20.10
CA CYS A 370 -18.62 17.61 -20.01
C CYS A 370 -18.93 16.43 -19.07
N GLN A 371 -19.95 16.53 -18.21
CA GLN A 371 -20.44 15.40 -17.40
C GLN A 371 -21.32 14.47 -18.23
N LEU A 372 -22.21 14.98 -19.09
CA LEU A 372 -22.96 14.18 -20.08
C LEU A 372 -22.02 13.39 -21.00
N ARG A 373 -20.90 14.00 -21.44
CA ARG A 373 -19.87 13.33 -22.26
C ARG A 373 -18.84 12.52 -21.45
N ARG A 374 -18.98 12.45 -20.12
CA ARG A 374 -18.17 11.60 -19.22
C ARG A 374 -18.99 10.57 -18.45
N SER A 375 -20.32 10.64 -18.43
CA SER A 375 -21.18 9.62 -17.82
C SER A 375 -21.07 8.27 -18.54
N THR A 376 -20.70 8.31 -19.81
CA THR A 376 -20.30 7.17 -20.64
C THR A 376 -18.98 6.51 -20.24
N ARG A 377 -18.31 6.94 -19.16
CA ARG A 377 -17.02 6.35 -18.75
C ARG A 377 -17.12 5.02 -17.99
N PHE A 378 -18.20 4.76 -17.24
CA PHE A 378 -18.28 3.61 -16.30
C PHE A 378 -19.71 3.09 -16.07
N ALA A 379 -20.62 3.20 -17.04
CA ALA A 379 -21.97 2.64 -16.91
C ALA A 379 -21.97 1.11 -17.14
N GLU A 380 -21.72 0.35 -16.07
CA GLU A 380 -22.03 -1.09 -15.97
C GLU A 380 -23.46 -1.35 -15.40
N ASP A 381 -24.23 -0.29 -15.11
CA ASP A 381 -25.50 -0.37 -14.37
C ASP A 381 -26.54 0.63 -14.92
N GLU A 382 -27.67 0.08 -15.42
CA GLU A 382 -28.79 0.81 -16.04
C GLU A 382 -29.41 1.88 -15.13
N SER A 383 -29.30 1.72 -13.81
CA SER A 383 -29.83 2.67 -12.83
C SER A 383 -29.21 4.08 -12.92
N SER A 384 -28.04 4.20 -13.55
CA SER A 384 -27.29 5.44 -13.70
C SER A 384 -27.91 6.42 -14.70
N ILE A 385 -28.64 5.92 -15.71
CA ILE A 385 -29.16 6.73 -16.83
C ILE A 385 -30.45 7.46 -16.43
N MET A 386 -31.33 6.83 -15.64
CA MET A 386 -32.60 7.42 -15.22
C MET A 386 -32.48 8.60 -14.24
N ALA A 387 -31.28 8.86 -13.68
CA ALA A 387 -31.03 10.00 -12.81
C ALA A 387 -30.72 11.31 -13.56
N VAL A 388 -30.47 11.26 -14.88
CA VAL A 388 -30.15 12.44 -15.71
C VAL A 388 -31.43 12.95 -16.38
N GLY A 389 -32.14 13.82 -15.68
CA GLY A 389 -33.42 14.36 -16.17
C GLY A 389 -33.27 15.29 -17.39
N GLY A 390 -33.89 14.91 -18.51
CA GLY A 390 -34.12 15.77 -19.67
C GLY A 390 -33.60 15.21 -20.98
N ILE A 391 -34.52 14.87 -21.89
CA ILE A 391 -34.23 14.58 -23.30
C ILE A 391 -33.53 15.82 -23.91
N PRO A 392 -32.33 15.68 -24.52
CA PRO A 392 -31.80 16.73 -25.38
C PRO A 392 -32.77 16.96 -26.54
N GLU A 393 -33.18 18.21 -26.80
CA GLU A 393 -34.23 18.58 -27.79
C GLU A 393 -33.88 18.27 -29.26
N CYS A 394 -32.87 17.42 -29.53
CA CYS A 394 -32.38 17.04 -30.85
C CYS A 394 -32.88 15.68 -31.35
N TYR A 395 -33.40 14.78 -30.50
CA TYR A 395 -33.78 13.41 -30.89
C TYR A 395 -35.13 13.30 -31.65
N SER A 396 -35.72 14.40 -32.11
CA SER A 396 -37.13 14.44 -32.56
C SER A 396 -37.40 14.05 -34.01
N ASN A 397 -36.40 13.60 -34.79
CA ASN A 397 -36.49 13.54 -36.26
C ASN A 397 -36.18 12.17 -36.91
N LEU A 398 -35.97 11.09 -36.14
CA LEU A 398 -35.78 9.73 -36.69
C LEU A 398 -37.10 8.96 -36.76
N THR A 399 -37.31 8.19 -37.83
CA THR A 399 -38.43 7.24 -37.93
C THR A 399 -38.13 5.91 -37.22
N GLU A 400 -39.19 5.17 -36.86
CA GLU A 400 -39.05 3.83 -36.28
C GLU A 400 -38.29 2.84 -37.18
N ALA A 401 -38.36 3.04 -38.51
CA ALA A 401 -37.62 2.23 -39.48
C ALA A 401 -36.11 2.52 -39.43
N GLU A 402 -35.72 3.81 -39.47
CA GLU A 402 -34.31 4.22 -39.38
C GLU A 402 -33.66 3.81 -38.04
N LEU A 403 -34.43 3.88 -36.94
CA LEU A 403 -33.98 3.39 -35.63
C LEU A 403 -33.75 1.87 -35.63
N HIS A 404 -34.60 1.10 -36.31
CA HIS A 404 -34.43 -0.35 -36.43
C HIS A 404 -33.23 -0.73 -37.31
N GLU A 405 -33.06 -0.06 -38.44
CA GLU A 405 -31.92 -0.25 -39.35
C GLU A 405 -30.58 0.11 -38.66
N ASN A 406 -30.53 1.25 -37.94
CA ASN A 406 -29.39 1.63 -37.12
C ASN A 406 -29.06 0.56 -36.06
N GLN A 407 -30.08 0.09 -35.32
CA GLN A 407 -29.89 -0.92 -34.28
C GLN A 407 -29.41 -2.27 -34.84
N GLN A 408 -29.87 -2.66 -36.04
CA GLN A 408 -29.37 -3.83 -36.74
C GLN A 408 -27.89 -3.67 -37.13
N ALA A 409 -27.53 -2.55 -37.77
CA ALA A 409 -26.16 -2.26 -38.18
C ALA A 409 -25.17 -2.23 -37.00
N GLN A 410 -25.58 -1.67 -35.85
CA GLN A 410 -24.79 -1.70 -34.61
C GLN A 410 -24.55 -3.13 -34.10
N ASN A 411 -25.58 -3.98 -34.11
CA ASN A 411 -25.45 -5.37 -33.65
C ASN A 411 -24.57 -6.19 -34.60
N GLU A 412 -24.69 -6.00 -35.91
CA GLU A 412 -23.83 -6.66 -36.91
C GLU A 412 -22.35 -6.24 -36.75
N GLU A 413 -22.08 -4.94 -36.55
CA GLU A 413 -20.73 -4.46 -36.26
C GLU A 413 -20.16 -5.09 -34.98
N ILE A 414 -20.94 -5.16 -33.90
CA ILE A 414 -20.50 -5.75 -32.62
C ILE A 414 -20.21 -7.25 -32.74
N GLU A 415 -21.00 -8.02 -33.50
CA GLU A 415 -20.70 -9.43 -33.75
C GLU A 415 -19.41 -9.61 -34.57
N VAL A 416 -19.14 -8.73 -35.53
CA VAL A 416 -17.84 -8.70 -36.22
C VAL A 416 -16.70 -8.44 -35.23
N LEU A 417 -16.84 -7.45 -34.34
CA LEU A 417 -15.82 -7.17 -33.32
C LEU A 417 -15.61 -8.35 -32.35
N LYS A 418 -16.67 -9.04 -31.92
CA LYS A 418 -16.56 -10.27 -31.12
C LYS A 418 -15.75 -11.36 -31.84
N SER A 419 -15.98 -11.55 -33.14
CA SER A 419 -15.27 -12.55 -33.94
C SER A 419 -13.77 -12.25 -34.12
N ILE A 420 -13.39 -10.97 -34.09
CA ILE A 420 -11.99 -10.51 -34.19
C ILE A 420 -11.23 -10.70 -32.88
N PHE A 421 -11.93 -10.56 -31.75
CA PHE A 421 -11.36 -10.71 -30.40
C PHE A 421 -11.68 -12.06 -29.73
N ASP A 422 -12.13 -13.05 -30.50
CA ASP A 422 -12.58 -14.35 -30.00
C ASP A 422 -11.49 -15.06 -29.17
N GLY A 423 -11.88 -15.55 -27.99
CA GLY A 423 -10.99 -16.17 -27.00
C GLY A 423 -10.04 -15.22 -26.24
N GLU A 424 -10.19 -13.90 -26.38
CA GLU A 424 -9.36 -12.90 -25.67
C GLU A 424 -10.22 -11.85 -24.93
N ASP A 425 -10.94 -12.29 -23.89
CA ASP A 425 -11.85 -11.50 -23.04
C ASP A 425 -11.27 -10.16 -22.51
N GLU A 426 -9.94 -9.99 -22.45
CA GLU A 426 -9.28 -8.73 -22.06
C GLU A 426 -9.34 -7.62 -23.16
N LYS A 427 -9.83 -7.90 -24.37
CA LYS A 427 -9.76 -6.98 -25.52
C LYS A 427 -11.04 -6.23 -25.88
N LEU A 428 -12.22 -6.79 -25.60
CA LEU A 428 -13.53 -6.18 -25.90
C LEU A 428 -14.44 -6.35 -24.69
N ASP A 429 -14.67 -5.25 -23.96
CA ASP A 429 -15.69 -5.18 -22.90
C ASP A 429 -16.96 -4.55 -23.48
N ILE A 430 -18.09 -5.26 -23.43
CA ILE A 430 -19.42 -4.69 -23.72
C ILE A 430 -20.00 -4.24 -22.38
N LEU A 431 -20.11 -2.93 -22.17
CA LEU A 431 -20.52 -2.33 -20.90
C LEU A 431 -22.05 -2.23 -20.78
N SER A 432 -22.74 -2.00 -21.89
CA SER A 432 -24.21 -2.02 -21.99
C SER A 432 -24.66 -2.31 -23.43
N GLN A 433 -25.83 -2.94 -23.61
CA GLN A 433 -26.43 -3.23 -24.93
C GLN A 433 -27.95 -3.00 -24.88
N ALA A 434 -28.50 -2.31 -25.88
CA ALA A 434 -29.92 -2.02 -25.97
C ALA A 434 -30.76 -3.29 -26.26
N SER A 435 -31.80 -3.52 -25.46
CA SER A 435 -32.71 -4.68 -25.59
C SER A 435 -34.09 -4.28 -26.14
N PRO A 436 -34.65 -5.00 -27.12
CA PRO A 436 -35.96 -4.69 -27.68
C PRO A 436 -37.09 -5.24 -26.80
N GLY A 437 -37.71 -4.39 -25.98
CA GLY A 437 -39.00 -4.73 -25.34
C GLY A 437 -39.34 -4.05 -24.03
N ASP A 438 -38.40 -3.42 -23.33
CA ASP A 438 -38.70 -2.75 -22.06
C ASP A 438 -39.10 -1.28 -22.27
N GLY A 439 -40.11 -0.82 -21.52
CA GLY A 439 -40.75 0.49 -21.70
C GLY A 439 -39.94 1.67 -21.13
N SER A 440 -38.64 1.47 -20.92
CA SER A 440 -37.68 2.40 -20.31
C SER A 440 -36.97 3.27 -21.33
N GLN A 441 -36.70 4.52 -20.94
CA GLN A 441 -36.16 5.56 -21.82
C GLN A 441 -34.68 5.33 -22.18
N ILE A 442 -34.38 5.41 -23.48
CA ILE A 442 -33.04 5.58 -24.09
C ILE A 442 -31.96 4.60 -23.60
N ALA A 443 -31.99 3.37 -24.12
CA ALA A 443 -30.82 2.49 -24.07
C ALA A 443 -29.76 2.94 -25.10
N LEU A 444 -28.50 2.99 -24.67
CA LEU A 444 -27.30 3.25 -25.48
C LEU A 444 -26.36 2.05 -25.40
N THR A 445 -25.67 1.75 -26.50
CA THR A 445 -24.68 0.66 -26.53
C THR A 445 -23.29 1.20 -26.23
N MET A 446 -22.59 0.61 -25.26
CA MET A 446 -21.30 1.09 -24.79
C MET A 446 -20.23 -0.01 -24.84
N LEU A 447 -19.07 0.33 -25.40
CA LEU A 447 -17.98 -0.59 -25.69
C LEU A 447 -16.65 -0.02 -25.17
N LYS A 448 -15.76 -0.90 -24.70
CA LYS A 448 -14.35 -0.57 -24.41
C LYS A 448 -13.46 -1.56 -25.16
N LEU A 449 -12.56 -1.01 -25.97
CA LEU A 449 -11.72 -1.73 -26.91
C LEU A 449 -10.25 -1.52 -26.53
N ASN A 450 -9.51 -2.59 -26.26
CA ASN A 450 -8.05 -2.54 -26.04
C ASN A 450 -7.35 -2.97 -27.33
N VAL A 451 -7.17 -2.02 -28.25
CA VAL A 451 -6.62 -2.29 -29.59
C VAL A 451 -5.12 -2.57 -29.48
N PRO A 452 -4.66 -3.79 -29.82
CA PRO A 452 -3.24 -4.11 -29.81
C PRO A 452 -2.53 -3.33 -30.92
N VAL A 453 -1.30 -2.88 -30.67
CA VAL A 453 -0.47 -2.23 -31.68
C VAL A 453 0.61 -3.21 -32.11
N PHE A 454 0.63 -3.56 -33.40
CA PHE A 454 1.59 -4.52 -33.94
C PHE A 454 2.86 -3.81 -34.43
N SER A 455 4.02 -4.43 -34.19
CA SER A 455 5.29 -4.03 -34.78
C SER A 455 6.04 -5.28 -35.24
N PRO A 456 6.55 -5.32 -36.49
CA PRO A 456 7.36 -6.44 -36.96
C PRO A 456 8.77 -6.45 -36.34
N ASN A 457 9.22 -5.31 -35.79
CA ASN A 457 10.55 -5.12 -35.21
C ASN A 457 10.46 -4.83 -33.70
N GLN A 458 11.53 -5.14 -32.97
CA GLN A 458 11.70 -4.72 -31.58
C GLN A 458 11.85 -3.20 -31.49
N ILE A 459 11.07 -2.54 -30.63
CA ILE A 459 11.04 -1.08 -30.50
C ILE A 459 11.98 -0.63 -29.38
N HIS A 460 12.91 0.26 -29.71
CA HIS A 460 13.77 0.95 -28.74
C HIS A 460 13.06 2.18 -28.17
N VAL A 461 12.73 2.15 -26.88
CA VAL A 461 12.04 3.23 -26.17
C VAL A 461 13.06 4.13 -25.47
N ALA A 462 13.08 5.42 -25.84
CA ALA A 462 13.92 6.45 -25.23
C ALA A 462 13.05 7.48 -24.50
N VAL A 463 13.29 7.67 -23.20
CA VAL A 463 12.44 8.52 -22.33
C VAL A 463 13.19 9.79 -21.94
N TYR A 464 12.57 10.94 -22.20
CA TYR A 464 13.15 12.28 -22.04
C TYR A 464 12.41 13.14 -21.00
N GLN A 465 13.17 13.90 -20.22
CA GLN A 465 12.67 14.92 -19.30
C GLN A 465 13.21 16.30 -19.70
N THR A 466 12.35 17.32 -19.66
CA THR A 466 12.73 18.73 -19.81
C THR A 466 13.53 19.23 -18.60
N ILE A 467 14.56 20.04 -18.83
CA ILE A 467 15.31 20.71 -17.74
C ILE A 467 14.80 22.16 -17.63
N ASP A 468 14.16 22.49 -16.51
CA ASP A 468 13.78 23.87 -16.20
C ASP A 468 15.02 24.75 -16.04
N GLN A 469 15.02 25.93 -16.68
CA GLN A 469 16.17 26.83 -16.70
C GLN A 469 16.33 27.73 -15.45
N ASN A 470 15.54 27.50 -14.40
CA ASN A 470 15.64 28.23 -13.12
C ASN A 470 16.31 27.34 -12.07
N GLY A 471 17.63 27.46 -11.94
CA GLY A 471 18.43 26.55 -11.12
C GLY A 471 18.54 26.92 -9.64
N ASP A 472 18.90 25.92 -8.84
CA ASP A 472 19.96 26.09 -7.85
C ASP A 472 20.96 24.93 -7.98
N SER A 473 22.25 25.23 -7.88
CA SER A 473 23.32 24.40 -8.43
C SER A 473 24.26 23.84 -7.36
N THR A 474 24.02 22.61 -6.91
CA THR A 474 25.06 21.79 -6.24
C THR A 474 25.03 20.32 -6.67
N VAL A 475 25.57 20.02 -7.86
CA VAL A 475 25.97 18.65 -8.23
C VAL A 475 27.50 18.63 -8.36
N ASN A 476 28.17 18.02 -7.38
CA ASN A 476 29.61 17.76 -7.49
C ASN A 476 29.86 16.72 -8.58
N SER A 477 30.80 17.02 -9.46
CA SER A 477 31.17 16.21 -10.60
C SER A 477 31.78 14.85 -10.20
N SER A 478 31.35 13.81 -10.90
CA SER A 478 32.10 12.57 -11.12
C SER A 478 31.74 12.11 -12.52
N GLY A 479 32.74 12.00 -13.39
CA GLY A 479 32.53 12.16 -14.82
C GLY A 479 31.84 11.00 -15.53
N VAL A 480 30.84 11.34 -16.34
CA VAL A 480 30.55 10.67 -17.63
C VAL A 480 30.45 11.78 -18.66
N GLN A 481 31.25 11.73 -19.73
CA GLN A 481 31.03 12.62 -20.87
C GLN A 481 29.80 12.13 -21.64
N LEU A 482 28.78 12.98 -21.75
CA LEU A 482 27.60 12.74 -22.57
C LEU A 482 27.41 13.93 -23.50
N SER A 483 27.13 13.64 -24.77
CA SER A 483 26.90 14.63 -25.82
C SER A 483 25.62 15.43 -25.55
N ARG A 484 25.68 16.75 -25.74
CA ARG A 484 24.49 17.62 -25.69
C ARG A 484 23.69 17.45 -26.98
N SER A 485 22.47 16.92 -26.90
CA SER A 485 21.46 17.15 -27.94
C SER A 485 20.96 18.60 -27.86
N GLN A 486 20.55 19.16 -28.99
CA GLN A 486 20.35 20.60 -29.15
C GLN A 486 19.05 21.16 -28.55
N SER A 487 18.22 20.35 -27.86
CA SER A 487 16.85 20.71 -27.44
C SER A 487 16.64 20.97 -25.94
N GLY A 488 17.67 20.85 -25.08
CA GLY A 488 17.54 21.09 -23.64
C GLY A 488 16.81 20.00 -22.83
N GLN A 489 16.54 18.86 -23.46
CA GLN A 489 15.98 17.67 -22.80
C GLN A 489 17.07 16.69 -22.37
N ARG A 490 16.83 15.95 -21.29
CA ARG A 490 17.69 14.89 -20.75
C ARG A 490 17.03 13.52 -20.93
N MET A 491 17.72 12.59 -21.57
CA MET A 491 17.32 11.18 -21.58
C MET A 491 17.57 10.54 -20.20
N ILE A 492 16.62 9.74 -19.71
CA ILE A 492 16.65 9.12 -18.37
C ILE A 492 16.59 7.59 -18.46
N TRP A 493 15.78 7.05 -19.36
CA TRP A 493 15.61 5.61 -19.55
C TRP A 493 15.75 5.24 -21.03
N GLU A 494 16.37 4.10 -21.27
CA GLU A 494 16.51 3.47 -22.58
C GLU A 494 16.31 1.96 -22.37
N PHE A 495 15.36 1.37 -23.10
CA PHE A 495 15.05 -0.07 -23.05
C PHE A 495 14.36 -0.52 -24.34
N ALA A 496 14.38 -1.82 -24.60
CA ALA A 496 13.74 -2.40 -25.78
C ALA A 496 12.48 -3.19 -25.38
N VAL A 497 11.43 -3.11 -26.20
CA VAL A 497 10.18 -3.87 -26.04
C VAL A 497 9.78 -4.52 -27.35
N ASP A 498 9.23 -5.73 -27.24
CA ASP A 498 8.65 -6.48 -28.36
C ASP A 498 7.15 -6.16 -28.48
N TYR A 499 6.50 -5.78 -27.37
CA TYR A 499 5.08 -5.43 -27.31
C TYR A 499 4.86 -4.09 -26.59
N LEU A 500 4.12 -3.19 -27.23
CA LEU A 500 3.61 -1.95 -26.63
C LEU A 500 2.24 -2.18 -25.97
N PRO A 501 1.93 -1.51 -24.83
CA PRO A 501 0.57 -1.46 -24.28
C PRO A 501 -0.46 -1.06 -25.35
N PRO A 502 -1.68 -1.63 -25.32
CA PRO A 502 -2.71 -1.36 -26.32
C PRO A 502 -3.22 0.08 -26.24
N ILE A 503 -3.80 0.57 -27.34
CA ILE A 503 -4.57 1.81 -27.36
C ILE A 503 -5.96 1.50 -26.82
N CYS A 504 -6.40 2.18 -25.77
CA CYS A 504 -7.71 1.98 -25.17
C CYS A 504 -8.71 2.98 -25.76
N LEU A 505 -9.68 2.46 -26.51
CA LEU A 505 -10.75 3.22 -27.15
C LEU A 505 -12.08 2.92 -26.44
N HIS A 506 -12.64 3.92 -25.78
CA HIS A 506 -13.98 3.85 -25.19
C HIS A 506 -14.98 4.43 -26.18
N VAL A 507 -16.08 3.74 -26.45
CA VAL A 507 -17.06 4.08 -27.48
C VAL A 507 -18.48 4.03 -26.92
N THR A 508 -19.32 4.98 -27.31
CA THR A 508 -20.77 4.97 -27.08
C THR A 508 -21.48 5.20 -28.42
N LEU A 509 -22.38 4.28 -28.76
CA LEU A 509 -23.15 4.33 -30.00
C LEU A 509 -24.49 5.03 -29.73
N PRO A 510 -24.74 6.21 -30.32
CA PRO A 510 -26.05 6.85 -30.23
C PRO A 510 -27.07 6.11 -31.12
N GLN A 511 -28.36 6.28 -30.85
CA GLN A 511 -29.44 5.65 -31.65
C GLN A 511 -29.50 6.19 -33.10
N SER A 512 -28.84 7.32 -33.36
CA SER A 512 -28.62 7.97 -34.65
C SER A 512 -27.45 7.38 -35.47
N TYR A 513 -26.61 6.52 -34.90
CA TYR A 513 -25.49 5.88 -35.60
C TYR A 513 -25.91 4.56 -36.27
N PRO A 514 -25.52 4.27 -37.52
CA PRO A 514 -24.62 5.06 -38.37
C PRO A 514 -25.31 6.09 -39.29
N SER A 515 -26.64 6.16 -39.38
CA SER A 515 -27.29 6.97 -40.43
C SER A 515 -27.16 8.50 -40.32
N GLN A 516 -26.91 9.08 -39.14
CA GLN A 516 -26.87 10.54 -38.95
C GLN A 516 -25.65 11.05 -38.16
N GLU A 517 -25.19 10.35 -37.12
CA GLU A 517 -24.14 10.84 -36.21
C GLU A 517 -23.05 9.78 -36.00
N PRO A 518 -21.77 10.18 -35.81
CA PRO A 518 -20.66 9.27 -35.51
C PRO A 518 -20.74 8.67 -34.09
N PRO A 519 -19.97 7.61 -33.81
CA PRO A 519 -19.74 7.13 -32.45
C PRO A 519 -19.15 8.22 -31.56
N ILE A 520 -19.61 8.32 -30.31
CA ILE A 520 -18.98 9.17 -29.30
C ILE A 520 -17.82 8.38 -28.69
N TYR A 521 -16.58 8.87 -28.78
CA TYR A 521 -15.41 8.11 -28.31
C TYR A 521 -14.41 8.92 -27.48
N ALA A 522 -13.56 8.19 -26.76
CA ALA A 522 -12.39 8.71 -26.04
C ALA A 522 -11.20 7.76 -26.19
N VAL A 523 -10.00 8.32 -26.38
CA VAL A 523 -8.76 7.57 -26.65
C VAL A 523 -7.76 7.75 -25.50
N ALA A 524 -7.24 6.64 -24.98
CA ALA A 524 -6.17 6.60 -24.00
C ALA A 524 -4.99 5.77 -24.52
N CYS A 525 -3.76 6.24 -24.28
CA CYS A 525 -2.56 5.45 -24.53
C CYS A 525 -1.41 5.93 -23.62
N PRO A 526 -0.76 5.06 -22.83
CA PRO A 526 0.24 5.48 -21.84
C PRO A 526 1.57 5.94 -22.44
N TRP A 527 1.86 5.62 -23.71
CA TRP A 527 3.14 5.92 -24.37
C TRP A 527 3.05 6.98 -25.47
N MET A 528 1.87 7.61 -25.64
CA MET A 528 1.66 8.72 -26.58
C MET A 528 1.50 10.06 -25.86
N SER A 529 1.95 11.15 -26.48
CA SER A 529 1.70 12.50 -25.98
C SER A 529 0.24 12.94 -26.21
N PRO A 530 -0.27 13.97 -25.49
CA PRO A 530 -1.58 14.54 -25.75
C PRO A 530 -1.77 14.99 -27.20
N GLN A 531 -0.75 15.62 -27.80
CA GLN A 531 -0.77 16.07 -29.19
C GLN A 531 -0.85 14.89 -30.17
N GLN A 532 -0.12 13.80 -29.90
CA GLN A 532 -0.20 12.57 -30.69
C GLN A 532 -1.59 11.91 -30.58
N LEU A 533 -2.22 11.96 -29.40
CA LEU A 533 -3.58 11.47 -29.21
C LEU A 533 -4.63 12.36 -29.89
N THR A 534 -4.45 13.68 -29.93
CA THR A 534 -5.28 14.59 -30.73
C THR A 534 -5.14 14.30 -32.24
N LEU A 535 -3.93 14.00 -32.72
CA LEU A 535 -3.71 13.59 -34.12
C LEU A 535 -4.43 12.27 -34.45
N VAL A 536 -4.40 11.29 -33.54
CA VAL A 536 -5.23 10.07 -33.68
C VAL A 536 -6.71 10.42 -33.74
N CYS A 537 -7.21 11.26 -32.83
CA CYS A 537 -8.62 11.65 -32.84
C CYS A 537 -9.02 12.31 -34.18
N HIS A 538 -8.17 13.19 -34.74
CA HIS A 538 -8.43 13.84 -36.02
C HIS A 538 -8.44 12.88 -37.22
N GLU A 539 -7.58 11.86 -37.25
CA GLU A 539 -7.63 10.85 -38.32
C GLU A 539 -8.86 9.94 -38.18
N LEU A 540 -9.29 9.60 -36.96
CA LEU A 540 -10.54 8.86 -36.73
C LEU A 540 -11.79 9.65 -37.19
N ASP A 541 -11.85 10.96 -36.90
CA ASP A 541 -12.88 11.89 -37.42
C ASP A 541 -12.89 11.88 -38.96
N LYS A 542 -11.71 12.04 -39.57
CA LYS A 542 -11.54 12.09 -41.02
C LYS A 542 -11.95 10.78 -41.73
N MET A 543 -11.77 9.62 -41.10
CA MET A 543 -12.27 8.34 -41.63
C MET A 543 -13.80 8.32 -41.69
N TRP A 544 -14.47 8.87 -40.68
CA TRP A 544 -15.92 9.04 -40.69
C TRP A 544 -16.37 10.03 -41.78
N ASP A 545 -15.77 11.22 -41.83
CA ASP A 545 -16.10 12.27 -42.82
C ASP A 545 -15.87 11.79 -44.26
N THR A 546 -14.83 10.99 -44.50
CA THR A 546 -14.53 10.43 -45.83
C THR A 546 -15.55 9.35 -46.24
N GLY A 547 -16.08 8.58 -45.28
CA GLY A 547 -17.12 7.58 -45.52
C GLY A 547 -18.52 8.15 -45.71
N SER A 548 -18.78 9.38 -45.26
CA SER A 548 -20.12 9.99 -45.19
C SER A 548 -20.39 11.09 -46.23
N HIS A 549 -19.41 11.48 -47.05
CA HIS A 549 -19.51 12.68 -47.90
C HIS A 549 -19.37 12.50 -49.42
N ASP A 550 -19.11 11.29 -49.94
CA ASP A 550 -19.49 10.99 -51.32
C ASP A 550 -20.99 10.67 -51.32
N GLY A 551 -21.83 11.61 -51.77
CA GLY A 551 -23.30 11.60 -51.66
C GLY A 551 -24.01 10.56 -52.54
N SER A 552 -23.42 9.38 -52.70
CA SER A 552 -23.87 8.25 -53.50
C SER A 552 -24.05 6.94 -52.70
N ALA A 553 -23.67 6.92 -51.42
CA ALA A 553 -23.80 5.75 -50.53
C ALA A 553 -24.40 6.12 -49.15
N PRO A 554 -25.09 5.19 -48.46
CA PRO A 554 -25.51 5.38 -47.06
C PRO A 554 -24.30 5.39 -46.11
N CYS A 555 -24.42 6.10 -44.97
CA CYS A 555 -23.39 6.08 -43.94
C CYS A 555 -23.27 4.69 -43.31
N MET A 556 -22.06 4.13 -43.31
CA MET A 556 -21.76 2.77 -42.86
C MET A 556 -21.13 2.75 -41.47
N PRO A 557 -21.19 1.61 -40.74
CA PRO A 557 -20.45 1.42 -39.50
C PRO A 557 -18.92 1.56 -39.69
N VAL A 558 -18.23 2.12 -38.70
CA VAL A 558 -16.84 2.63 -38.82
C VAL A 558 -15.85 2.04 -37.80
N LEU A 559 -16.31 1.34 -36.75
CA LEU A 559 -15.45 0.87 -35.66
C LEU A 559 -14.43 -0.17 -36.14
N TYR A 560 -14.81 -1.05 -37.05
CA TYR A 560 -13.87 -2.00 -37.67
C TYR A 560 -12.71 -1.26 -38.35
N THR A 561 -13.03 -0.27 -39.19
CA THR A 561 -12.06 0.56 -39.92
C THR A 561 -11.14 1.31 -38.96
N TRP A 562 -11.69 1.85 -37.87
CA TRP A 562 -10.90 2.48 -36.81
C TRP A 562 -9.93 1.49 -36.14
N ILE A 563 -10.37 0.28 -35.80
CA ILE A 563 -9.53 -0.73 -35.14
C ILE A 563 -8.43 -1.25 -36.06
N ASP A 564 -8.75 -1.52 -37.33
CA ASP A 564 -7.80 -1.97 -38.36
C ASP A 564 -6.66 -0.93 -38.53
N TRP A 565 -7.02 0.35 -38.72
CA TRP A 565 -6.05 1.43 -38.84
C TRP A 565 -5.24 1.67 -37.55
N LEU A 566 -5.88 1.58 -36.37
CA LEU A 566 -5.19 1.69 -35.08
C LEU A 566 -4.22 0.52 -34.83
N THR A 567 -4.45 -0.64 -35.43
CA THR A 567 -3.58 -1.81 -35.32
C THR A 567 -2.37 -1.71 -36.26
N GLU A 568 -2.60 -1.37 -37.53
CA GLU A 568 -1.61 -1.47 -38.62
C GLU A 568 -0.95 -0.15 -39.03
N ASN A 569 -1.61 1.00 -38.84
CA ASN A 569 -1.16 2.28 -39.42
C ASN A 569 -0.76 3.34 -38.38
N VAL A 570 -1.18 3.22 -37.12
CA VAL A 570 -0.92 4.25 -36.09
C VAL A 570 0.58 4.52 -35.88
N LEU A 571 1.43 3.47 -35.85
CA LEU A 571 2.87 3.64 -35.69
C LEU A 571 3.50 4.35 -36.90
N SER A 572 3.06 4.02 -38.11
CA SER A 572 3.52 4.66 -39.34
C SER A 572 3.16 6.14 -39.37
N MET A 573 1.93 6.50 -38.97
CA MET A 573 1.48 7.90 -38.83
C MET A 573 2.34 8.67 -37.83
N LEU A 574 2.68 8.05 -36.69
CA LEU A 574 3.53 8.65 -35.65
C LEU A 574 5.04 8.67 -36.01
N GLY A 575 5.43 8.09 -37.15
CA GLY A 575 6.84 7.97 -37.56
C GLY A 575 7.66 6.96 -36.74
N VAL A 576 6.99 6.04 -36.03
CA VAL A 576 7.62 5.01 -35.20
C VAL A 576 7.93 3.79 -36.07
N VAL A 577 9.22 3.53 -36.28
CA VAL A 577 9.71 2.34 -37.01
C VAL A 577 10.42 1.41 -36.02
N ASP A 578 11.66 1.73 -35.64
CA ASP A 578 12.45 0.93 -34.67
C ASP A 578 12.67 1.66 -33.33
N SER A 579 12.18 2.91 -33.21
CA SER A 579 12.40 3.73 -32.01
C SER A 579 11.21 4.61 -31.68
N LEU A 580 10.91 4.74 -30.39
CA LEU A 580 9.83 5.54 -29.82
C LEU A 580 10.41 6.51 -28.79
N SER A 581 10.14 7.80 -28.96
CA SER A 581 10.52 8.84 -28.00
C SER A 581 9.32 9.22 -27.14
N VAL A 582 9.47 9.14 -25.81
CA VAL A 582 8.43 9.51 -24.83
C VAL A 582 8.94 10.70 -24.01
N SER A 583 8.19 11.80 -24.00
CA SER A 583 8.51 13.01 -23.25
C SER A 583 7.35 13.50 -22.40
N VAL A 584 7.63 14.03 -21.20
CA VAL A 584 6.61 14.75 -20.41
C VAL A 584 6.38 16.13 -20.98
N HIS A 585 5.12 16.44 -21.27
CA HIS A 585 4.65 17.80 -21.52
C HIS A 585 4.30 18.47 -20.18
N SER A 586 4.65 19.73 -20.02
CA SER A 586 4.28 20.52 -18.84
C SER A 586 2.75 20.61 -18.74
N VAL A 587 2.23 20.55 -17.50
CA VAL A 587 0.78 20.57 -17.20
C VAL A 587 0.11 21.92 -17.57
N ASP A 588 0.89 22.90 -18.04
CA ASP A 588 0.46 24.23 -18.47
C ASP A 588 0.10 24.32 -19.98
N GLU A 589 0.19 23.23 -20.75
CA GLU A 589 -0.35 23.20 -22.13
C GLU A 589 -1.85 22.83 -22.11
N ASP A 590 -2.73 23.78 -22.44
CA ASP A 590 -4.18 23.58 -22.56
C ASP A 590 -4.50 22.48 -23.59
N ILE A 591 -4.89 21.29 -23.13
CA ILE A 591 -5.36 20.20 -23.99
C ILE A 591 -6.81 20.51 -24.42
N ASP A 592 -6.96 21.06 -25.62
CA ASP A 592 -8.25 21.51 -26.18
C ASP A 592 -9.16 20.33 -26.62
N ASP A 593 -8.59 19.17 -26.96
CA ASP A 593 -9.38 17.98 -27.33
C ASP A 593 -9.83 17.16 -26.11
N CYS A 594 -11.10 17.30 -25.77
CA CYS A 594 -11.74 16.62 -24.64
C CYS A 594 -11.84 15.09 -24.73
N ARG A 595 -11.53 14.49 -25.89
CA ARG A 595 -11.54 13.03 -26.13
C ARG A 595 -10.24 12.35 -25.70
N VAL A 596 -9.16 13.11 -25.52
CA VAL A 596 -7.85 12.62 -25.09
C VAL A 596 -7.86 12.28 -23.60
N VAL A 597 -7.47 11.06 -23.26
CA VAL A 597 -7.39 10.57 -21.88
C VAL A 597 -5.94 10.27 -21.49
N MET A 598 -5.35 11.15 -20.70
CA MET A 598 -4.05 10.88 -20.07
C MET A 598 -4.22 9.93 -18.88
N GLU A 599 -3.69 8.71 -19.01
CA GLU A 599 -3.73 7.70 -17.93
C GLU A 599 -2.80 8.05 -16.76
N THR A 600 -1.65 8.67 -17.06
CA THR A 600 -0.62 9.06 -16.10
C THR A 600 0.30 10.13 -16.70
N THR A 601 0.81 11.03 -15.85
CA THR A 601 1.89 11.98 -16.19
C THR A 601 3.24 11.58 -15.59
N ASP A 602 3.29 10.54 -14.75
CA ASP A 602 4.53 10.00 -14.19
C ASP A 602 5.25 9.07 -15.17
N LEU A 603 6.45 9.47 -15.59
CA LEU A 603 7.35 8.67 -16.42
C LEU A 603 7.65 7.30 -15.83
N ASN A 604 7.81 7.18 -14.51
CA ASN A 604 8.15 5.90 -13.90
C ASN A 604 7.00 4.91 -14.05
N ASN A 605 5.75 5.38 -13.93
CA ASN A 605 4.56 4.59 -14.16
C ASN A 605 4.42 4.19 -15.64
N ILE A 606 4.68 5.10 -16.59
CA ILE A 606 4.70 4.78 -18.03
C ILE A 606 5.73 3.68 -18.34
N VAL A 607 6.99 3.88 -17.94
CA VAL A 607 8.08 2.91 -18.12
C VAL A 607 7.75 1.57 -17.47
N THR A 608 7.24 1.58 -16.23
CA THR A 608 6.86 0.35 -15.50
C THR A 608 5.72 -0.38 -16.21
N THR A 609 4.74 0.35 -16.77
CA THR A 609 3.59 -0.23 -17.49
C THR A 609 4.04 -0.86 -18.80
N MET A 610 4.89 -0.18 -19.59
CA MET A 610 5.46 -0.73 -20.82
C MET A 610 6.28 -2.00 -20.56
N ILE A 611 7.19 -1.97 -19.56
CA ILE A 611 8.01 -3.13 -19.20
C ILE A 611 7.13 -4.30 -18.72
N ARG A 612 6.17 -4.03 -17.81
CA ARG A 612 5.27 -5.07 -17.26
C ARG A 612 4.41 -5.70 -18.35
N TYR A 613 3.86 -4.90 -19.26
CA TYR A 613 3.06 -5.38 -20.37
C TYR A 613 3.89 -6.23 -21.33
N ASN A 614 5.06 -5.76 -21.74
CA ASN A 614 5.99 -6.51 -22.59
C ASN A 614 6.38 -7.86 -21.98
N MET A 615 6.73 -7.89 -20.68
CA MET A 615 7.03 -9.15 -19.97
C MET A 615 5.82 -10.09 -19.92
N SER A 616 4.61 -9.55 -19.75
CA SER A 616 3.38 -10.34 -19.67
C SER A 616 3.00 -10.96 -21.02
N GLN A 617 3.16 -10.22 -22.12
CA GLN A 617 2.92 -10.75 -23.46
C GLN A 617 3.93 -11.83 -23.82
N ARG A 618 5.24 -11.57 -23.66
CA ARG A 618 6.28 -12.59 -23.89
C ARG A 618 6.05 -13.88 -23.08
N LEU A 619 5.49 -13.76 -21.86
CA LEU A 619 5.13 -14.93 -21.05
C LEU A 619 3.89 -15.67 -21.59
N ARG A 620 2.88 -14.95 -22.10
CA ARG A 620 1.75 -15.54 -22.81
C ARG A 620 2.20 -16.28 -24.07
N ASP A 621 3.08 -15.67 -24.87
CA ASP A 621 3.65 -16.32 -26.06
C ASP A 621 4.47 -17.56 -25.70
N PHE A 622 5.30 -17.47 -24.65
CA PHE A 622 6.05 -18.62 -24.12
C PHE A 622 5.12 -19.77 -23.73
N TYR A 623 3.98 -19.49 -23.07
CA TYR A 623 3.01 -20.52 -22.69
C TYR A 623 2.16 -21.06 -23.85
N ARG A 624 1.85 -20.23 -24.86
CA ARG A 624 1.12 -20.62 -26.09
C ARG A 624 2.00 -21.41 -27.08
N SER A 625 3.31 -21.16 -27.08
CA SER A 625 4.28 -21.83 -27.96
C SER A 625 4.82 -23.14 -27.39
N ASN A 626 5.37 -23.98 -28.27
CA ASN A 626 6.10 -25.17 -27.86
C ASN A 626 7.54 -24.80 -27.45
N GLN A 627 7.96 -25.34 -26.31
CA GLN A 627 9.25 -25.14 -25.67
C GLN A 627 9.97 -26.48 -25.53
N GLU A 628 11.30 -26.49 -25.42
CA GLU A 628 12.11 -27.70 -25.30
C GLU A 628 12.96 -27.69 -24.02
N CYS A 629 13.00 -28.80 -23.29
CA CYS A 629 13.69 -28.81 -22.00
C CYS A 629 15.18 -29.08 -22.15
N GLU A 630 16.03 -28.11 -21.80
CA GLU A 630 17.50 -28.25 -21.84
C GLU A 630 18.08 -29.38 -20.95
N ILE A 631 17.27 -30.04 -20.10
CA ILE A 631 17.68 -31.16 -19.24
C ILE A 631 17.30 -32.53 -19.82
N CYS A 632 16.09 -32.66 -20.37
CA CYS A 632 15.56 -33.95 -20.85
C CYS A 632 15.19 -33.99 -22.34
N TYR A 633 15.38 -32.88 -23.06
CA TYR A 633 15.06 -32.69 -24.48
C TYR A 633 13.62 -33.04 -24.86
N HIS A 634 12.71 -32.98 -23.91
CA HIS A 634 11.27 -33.10 -24.17
C HIS A 634 10.73 -31.76 -24.68
N SER A 635 10.09 -31.79 -25.85
CA SER A 635 9.34 -30.66 -26.40
C SER A 635 7.86 -30.74 -26.02
N GLY A 636 7.27 -29.65 -25.55
CA GLY A 636 5.86 -29.56 -25.15
C GLY A 636 5.39 -28.10 -25.01
N PRO A 637 4.10 -27.84 -24.75
CA PRO A 637 3.60 -26.48 -24.58
C PRO A 637 4.23 -25.82 -23.35
N GLY A 638 4.62 -24.55 -23.45
CA GLY A 638 5.35 -23.85 -22.38
C GLY A 638 4.66 -23.83 -21.02
N ALA A 639 3.34 -24.05 -20.96
CA ALA A 639 2.59 -24.23 -19.70
C ALA A 639 3.11 -25.40 -18.83
N GLN A 640 3.77 -26.40 -19.43
CA GLN A 640 4.41 -27.52 -18.72
C GLN A 640 5.83 -27.19 -18.21
N PHE A 641 6.30 -25.97 -18.48
CA PHE A 641 7.64 -25.49 -18.17
C PHE A 641 7.61 -24.40 -17.09
N VAL A 642 8.76 -24.24 -16.43
CA VAL A 642 9.02 -23.14 -15.50
C VAL A 642 10.08 -22.26 -16.14
N LEU A 643 9.73 -20.99 -16.37
CA LEU A 643 10.65 -19.94 -16.78
C LEU A 643 11.22 -19.25 -15.53
N LEU A 644 12.55 -19.16 -15.41
CA LEU A 644 13.22 -18.57 -14.26
C LEU A 644 13.41 -17.05 -14.47
N PRO A 645 12.77 -16.16 -13.68
CA PRO A 645 12.78 -14.72 -13.96
C PRO A 645 14.18 -14.08 -13.95
N ASP A 646 15.04 -14.51 -13.04
CA ASP A 646 16.37 -13.90 -12.82
C ASP A 646 17.42 -14.29 -13.87
N CYS A 647 17.14 -15.29 -14.72
CA CYS A 647 18.12 -15.76 -15.72
C CYS A 647 17.54 -16.16 -17.08
N GLY A 648 16.21 -16.13 -17.28
CA GLY A 648 15.54 -16.42 -18.55
C GLY A 648 15.57 -17.87 -19.01
N HIS A 649 16.27 -18.78 -18.30
CA HIS A 649 16.28 -20.20 -18.63
C HIS A 649 14.93 -20.85 -18.31
N HIS A 650 14.56 -21.86 -19.09
CA HIS A 650 13.34 -22.63 -18.91
C HIS A 650 13.59 -24.13 -18.91
N MET A 651 12.70 -24.87 -18.24
CA MET A 651 12.80 -26.33 -18.14
C MET A 651 11.46 -26.94 -17.71
N CYS A 652 11.21 -28.20 -18.04
CA CYS A 652 9.96 -28.85 -17.68
C CYS A 652 9.84 -28.98 -16.14
N ARG A 653 8.60 -28.88 -15.63
CA ARG A 653 8.30 -28.93 -14.18
C ARG A 653 8.94 -30.16 -13.50
N ASN A 654 8.95 -31.31 -14.18
CA ASN A 654 9.47 -32.58 -13.64
C ASN A 654 10.98 -32.53 -13.37
N CYS A 655 11.79 -31.99 -14.30
CA CYS A 655 13.24 -31.91 -14.13
C CYS A 655 13.62 -30.91 -13.03
N LEU A 656 12.98 -29.74 -12.99
CA LEU A 656 13.28 -28.75 -11.95
C LEU A 656 12.82 -29.21 -10.56
N SER A 657 11.63 -29.83 -10.45
CA SER A 657 11.16 -30.44 -9.19
C SER A 657 12.15 -31.51 -8.69
N SER A 658 12.62 -32.41 -9.56
CA SER A 658 13.59 -33.46 -9.21
C SER A 658 14.93 -32.89 -8.72
N HIS A 659 15.43 -31.84 -9.36
CA HIS A 659 16.64 -31.11 -8.93
C HIS A 659 16.46 -30.48 -7.55
N CYS A 660 15.38 -29.73 -7.34
CA CYS A 660 15.05 -29.09 -6.06
C CYS A 660 14.92 -30.12 -4.93
N LEU A 661 14.19 -31.22 -5.18
CA LEU A 661 13.96 -32.29 -4.22
C LEU A 661 15.27 -32.93 -3.78
N THR A 662 16.16 -33.25 -4.73
CA THR A 662 17.47 -33.84 -4.44
C THR A 662 18.29 -32.96 -3.50
N ILE A 663 18.38 -31.66 -3.78
CA ILE A 663 19.16 -30.70 -2.97
C ILE A 663 18.57 -30.51 -1.56
N VAL A 664 17.25 -30.55 -1.42
CA VAL A 664 16.55 -30.45 -0.12
C VAL A 664 16.70 -31.74 0.69
N GLN A 665 16.70 -32.91 0.04
CA GLN A 665 16.99 -34.19 0.68
C GLN A 665 18.43 -34.26 1.19
N GLU A 666 19.41 -33.87 0.36
CA GLU A 666 20.84 -33.72 0.72
C GLU A 666 21.11 -32.66 1.81
N GLY A 667 20.12 -31.83 2.15
CA GLY A 667 20.24 -30.78 3.15
C GLY A 667 21.05 -29.57 2.69
N ASN A 668 21.30 -29.43 1.38
CA ASN A 668 22.22 -28.42 0.84
C ASN A 668 21.51 -27.16 0.31
N VAL A 669 20.63 -26.59 1.12
CA VAL A 669 19.75 -25.44 0.75
C VAL A 669 20.44 -24.15 0.27
N HIS A 670 21.77 -24.03 0.35
CA HIS A 670 22.52 -22.91 -0.25
C HIS A 670 22.89 -23.13 -1.73
N ASN A 671 22.70 -24.34 -2.25
CA ASN A 671 22.97 -24.70 -3.64
C ASN A 671 21.69 -24.80 -4.48
N LEU A 672 20.55 -24.26 -4.02
CA LEU A 672 19.30 -24.16 -4.79
C LEU A 672 19.41 -23.06 -5.85
N LEU A 673 20.29 -23.32 -6.83
CA LEU A 673 20.57 -22.50 -7.98
C LEU A 673 19.93 -23.09 -9.23
N CYS A 674 19.77 -22.25 -10.25
CA CYS A 674 19.41 -22.68 -11.61
C CYS A 674 20.30 -23.84 -12.09
N PRO A 675 19.73 -24.97 -12.55
CA PRO A 675 20.49 -26.13 -13.05
C PRO A 675 21.40 -25.88 -14.26
N MET A 676 21.26 -24.74 -14.94
CA MET A 676 21.91 -24.47 -16.23
C MET A 676 23.41 -24.15 -16.08
N TYR A 677 24.19 -24.60 -17.06
CA TYR A 677 25.65 -24.55 -16.99
C TYR A 677 26.18 -23.11 -16.80
N LYS A 678 26.99 -22.92 -15.76
CA LYS A 678 27.52 -21.62 -15.28
C LYS A 678 26.49 -20.60 -14.76
N CYS A 679 25.20 -20.92 -14.75
CA CYS A 679 24.20 -20.06 -14.11
C CYS A 679 24.39 -20.04 -12.59
N LYS A 680 24.11 -18.89 -11.97
CA LYS A 680 24.19 -18.67 -10.51
C LYS A 680 22.98 -17.90 -9.98
N ALA A 681 21.87 -17.92 -10.71
CA ALA A 681 20.61 -17.37 -10.23
C ALA A 681 20.03 -18.31 -9.16
N ASP A 682 19.57 -17.73 -8.05
CA ASP A 682 18.90 -18.45 -6.98
C ASP A 682 17.49 -18.90 -7.41
N LEU A 683 17.01 -20.03 -6.90
CA LEU A 683 15.64 -20.47 -7.10
C LEU A 683 14.74 -19.85 -6.02
N HIS A 684 13.86 -18.92 -6.42
CA HIS A 684 13.01 -18.19 -5.48
C HIS A 684 12.07 -19.13 -4.69
N PRO A 685 11.83 -18.90 -3.38
CA PRO A 685 10.98 -19.77 -2.55
C PRO A 685 9.56 -20.00 -3.09
N THR A 686 8.98 -19.05 -3.84
CA THR A 686 7.69 -19.24 -4.54
C THR A 686 7.73 -20.42 -5.53
N ILE A 687 8.81 -20.52 -6.32
CA ILE A 687 9.00 -21.60 -7.30
C ILE A 687 9.20 -22.93 -6.57
N LEU A 688 9.94 -22.93 -5.46
CA LEU A 688 10.12 -24.13 -4.62
C LEU A 688 8.78 -24.60 -4.03
N LYS A 689 7.92 -23.68 -3.60
CA LYS A 689 6.59 -23.99 -3.05
C LYS A 689 5.62 -24.56 -4.07
N GLU A 690 5.76 -24.23 -5.35
CA GLU A 690 4.98 -24.80 -6.45
C GLU A 690 5.49 -26.17 -6.93
N LEU A 691 6.76 -26.49 -6.70
CA LEU A 691 7.43 -27.68 -7.24
C LEU A 691 7.72 -28.79 -6.23
N LEU A 692 7.69 -28.49 -4.93
CA LEU A 692 7.94 -29.44 -3.85
C LEU A 692 6.65 -29.85 -3.15
N SER A 693 6.67 -31.02 -2.50
CA SER A 693 5.58 -31.41 -1.60
C SER A 693 5.53 -30.48 -0.37
N LYS A 694 4.41 -30.47 0.34
CA LYS A 694 4.28 -29.70 1.59
C LYS A 694 5.35 -30.08 2.61
N GLU A 695 5.64 -31.37 2.75
CA GLU A 695 6.62 -31.92 3.69
C GLU A 695 8.06 -31.53 3.29
N ASP A 696 8.39 -31.60 2.00
CA ASP A 696 9.70 -31.21 1.49
C ASP A 696 9.92 -29.69 1.58
N PHE A 697 8.87 -28.88 1.39
CA PHE A 697 8.94 -27.43 1.56
C PHE A 697 9.12 -27.04 3.04
N GLU A 698 8.37 -27.64 3.96
CA GLU A 698 8.55 -27.46 5.42
C GLU A 698 9.96 -27.89 5.87
N ARG A 699 10.50 -28.96 5.27
CA ARG A 699 11.90 -29.39 5.46
C ARG A 699 12.89 -28.34 4.95
N TYR A 700 12.66 -27.77 3.75
CA TYR A 700 13.47 -26.68 3.20
C TYR A 700 13.46 -25.46 4.13
N GLU A 701 12.29 -25.00 4.58
CA GLU A 701 12.16 -23.85 5.49
C GLU A 701 12.89 -24.10 6.81
N THR A 702 12.75 -25.30 7.38
CA THR A 702 13.46 -25.72 8.60
C THR A 702 14.97 -25.69 8.42
N LEU A 703 15.48 -26.23 7.31
CA LEU A 703 16.91 -26.24 6.99
C LEU A 703 17.47 -24.85 6.70
N ALA A 704 16.71 -24.00 6.02
CA ALA A 704 17.08 -22.62 5.74
C ALA A 704 17.16 -21.78 7.03
N LEU A 705 16.16 -21.92 7.92
CA LEU A 705 16.14 -21.28 9.23
C LEU A 705 17.31 -21.77 10.12
N GLN A 706 17.50 -23.08 10.21
CA GLN A 706 18.59 -23.68 10.99
C GLN A 706 19.96 -23.14 10.56
N LYS A 707 20.24 -23.09 9.25
CA LYS A 707 21.51 -22.53 8.75
C LYS A 707 21.62 -21.01 8.93
N ALA A 708 20.52 -20.27 8.85
CA ALA A 708 20.54 -18.83 9.15
C ALA A 708 20.92 -18.56 10.62
N LEU A 709 20.40 -19.37 11.55
CA LEU A 709 20.75 -19.31 12.98
C LEU A 709 22.21 -19.73 13.23
N ASP A 710 22.69 -20.78 12.58
CA ASP A 710 24.07 -21.29 12.73
C ASP A 710 25.16 -20.33 12.20
N VAL A 711 24.78 -19.27 11.47
CA VAL A 711 25.67 -18.18 11.01
C VAL A 711 25.79 -17.05 12.04
N MET A 712 24.87 -16.96 13.02
CA MET A 712 24.84 -15.88 14.02
C MET A 712 25.82 -16.16 15.18
N ASP A 713 26.65 -15.18 15.57
CA ASP A 713 27.73 -15.35 16.55
C ASP A 713 27.33 -15.09 18.02
N ASP A 714 26.04 -14.83 18.24
CA ASP A 714 25.35 -14.71 19.52
C ASP A 714 24.37 -15.88 19.78
N VAL A 715 24.06 -16.71 18.79
CA VAL A 715 23.13 -17.85 18.93
C VAL A 715 23.86 -19.13 19.35
N THR A 716 23.26 -19.87 20.28
CA THR A 716 23.71 -21.20 20.72
C THR A 716 22.51 -22.10 21.05
N TYR A 717 22.75 -23.37 21.34
CA TYR A 717 21.69 -24.35 21.62
C TYR A 717 21.78 -24.88 23.04
N CYS A 718 20.63 -25.01 23.71
CA CYS A 718 20.58 -25.55 25.06
C CYS A 718 20.92 -27.06 25.05
N PRO A 719 21.91 -27.51 25.84
CA PRO A 719 22.33 -28.92 25.86
C PRO A 719 21.31 -29.88 26.49
N ARG A 720 20.18 -29.39 27.01
CA ARG A 720 19.11 -30.21 27.60
C ARG A 720 17.92 -30.46 26.69
N CYS A 721 17.47 -29.45 25.96
CA CYS A 721 16.24 -29.49 25.15
C CYS A 721 16.44 -28.99 23.72
N ASN A 722 17.68 -28.70 23.33
CA ASN A 722 18.05 -28.16 22.02
C ASN A 722 17.32 -26.85 21.63
N CYS A 723 16.75 -26.13 22.60
CA CYS A 723 16.16 -24.80 22.40
C CYS A 723 17.23 -23.83 21.86
N VAL A 724 16.83 -22.92 20.96
CA VAL A 724 17.66 -21.79 20.54
C VAL A 724 17.82 -20.85 21.74
N VAL A 725 19.05 -20.43 22.02
CA VAL A 725 19.42 -19.55 23.13
C VAL A 725 20.26 -18.41 22.58
N ILE A 726 19.82 -17.18 22.85
CA ILE A 726 20.66 -16.00 22.63
C ILE A 726 21.65 -15.93 23.80
N SER A 727 22.94 -15.85 23.47
CA SER A 727 24.03 -15.73 24.43
C SER A 727 24.06 -14.30 24.98
N GLU A 728 24.36 -14.14 26.27
CA GLU A 728 24.46 -12.81 26.87
C GLU A 728 25.52 -11.95 26.15
N PRO A 729 25.26 -10.64 25.93
CA PRO A 729 26.13 -9.77 25.12
C PRO A 729 27.53 -9.60 25.75
N GLU A 730 27.64 -9.85 27.05
CA GLU A 730 28.89 -9.90 27.79
C GLU A 730 29.64 -11.22 27.54
N LYS A 731 30.23 -11.35 26.34
CA LYS A 731 30.99 -12.53 25.88
C LYS A 731 32.12 -13.01 26.80
N HIS A 732 32.47 -12.27 27.85
CA HIS A 732 33.45 -12.68 28.87
C HIS A 732 32.84 -13.60 29.94
N LEU A 733 31.52 -13.58 30.13
CA LEU A 733 30.79 -14.44 31.08
C LEU A 733 30.52 -15.85 30.53
N MET A 734 30.57 -16.04 29.20
CA MET A 734 30.26 -17.31 28.53
C MET A 734 28.92 -17.92 28.99
N LEU A 735 27.90 -17.08 29.22
CA LEU A 735 26.64 -17.44 29.85
C LEU A 735 25.52 -17.63 28.82
N GLY A 736 24.83 -18.77 28.91
CA GLY A 736 23.57 -19.02 28.21
C GLY A 736 22.49 -19.51 29.18
N VAL A 737 21.28 -18.96 29.05
CA VAL A 737 20.09 -19.35 29.84
C VAL A 737 18.98 -19.76 28.88
N CYS A 738 18.59 -21.04 28.87
CA CYS A 738 17.50 -21.47 27.99
C CYS A 738 16.14 -21.00 28.53
N PRO A 739 15.35 -20.20 27.78
CA PRO A 739 14.05 -19.71 28.25
C PRO A 739 12.97 -20.81 28.38
N GLN A 740 13.19 -21.99 27.78
CA GLN A 740 12.24 -23.12 27.82
C GLN A 740 12.42 -24.02 29.04
N CYS A 741 13.63 -24.18 29.56
CA CYS A 741 13.92 -25.10 30.68
C CYS A 741 14.72 -24.47 31.82
N ASN A 742 14.95 -23.16 31.76
CA ASN A 742 15.72 -22.34 32.70
C ASN A 742 17.12 -22.91 33.04
N PHE A 743 17.69 -23.72 32.14
CA PHE A 743 19.01 -24.29 32.35
C PHE A 743 20.09 -23.26 32.02
N THR A 744 20.90 -22.94 33.03
CA THR A 744 22.06 -22.05 32.97
C THR A 744 23.32 -22.83 32.63
N PHE A 745 23.95 -22.54 31.50
CA PHE A 745 25.11 -23.27 30.98
C PHE A 745 26.22 -22.35 30.46
N CYS A 746 27.43 -22.90 30.42
CA CYS A 746 28.59 -22.28 29.80
C CYS A 746 28.53 -22.47 28.28
N THR A 747 28.56 -21.40 27.50
CA THR A 747 28.39 -21.45 26.03
C THR A 747 29.57 -22.13 25.31
N GLU A 748 30.76 -22.15 25.91
CA GLU A 748 31.97 -22.81 25.34
C GLU A 748 32.06 -24.31 25.70
N CYS A 749 31.81 -24.75 26.95
CA CYS A 749 31.91 -26.17 27.33
C CYS A 749 30.58 -26.93 27.42
N ARG A 750 29.44 -26.23 27.30
CA ARG A 750 28.06 -26.77 27.40
C ARG A 750 27.74 -27.47 28.73
N GLN A 751 28.56 -27.29 29.77
CA GLN A 751 28.28 -27.74 31.14
C GLN A 751 27.55 -26.66 31.94
N ARG A 752 27.20 -26.95 33.20
CA ARG A 752 26.68 -25.93 34.14
C ARG A 752 27.60 -24.72 34.16
N TRP A 753 27.01 -23.52 34.19
CA TRP A 753 27.77 -22.28 34.19
C TRP A 753 28.69 -22.16 35.43
N HIS A 754 29.89 -21.63 35.23
CA HIS A 754 30.95 -21.56 36.23
C HIS A 754 31.65 -20.19 36.21
N GLN A 755 31.69 -19.50 37.35
CA GLN A 755 32.22 -18.14 37.47
C GLN A 755 33.69 -18.15 37.88
N GLY A 756 34.55 -17.42 37.16
CA GLY A 756 35.94 -17.16 37.55
C GLY A 756 36.95 -18.31 37.39
N GLU A 757 36.49 -19.56 37.25
CA GLU A 757 37.38 -20.71 37.00
C GLU A 757 37.75 -20.83 35.51
N LYS A 758 38.99 -21.27 35.23
CA LYS A 758 39.43 -21.58 33.87
C LYS A 758 38.62 -22.78 33.36
N CYS A 759 37.88 -22.58 32.29
CA CYS A 759 37.13 -23.63 31.62
C CYS A 759 38.03 -24.86 31.36
N ALA A 760 37.62 -26.04 31.85
CA ALA A 760 38.45 -27.25 31.89
C ALA A 760 38.87 -27.78 30.49
N SER A 761 38.34 -27.20 29.41
CA SER A 761 38.75 -27.46 28.03
C SER A 761 40.15 -26.95 27.66
N ILE A 762 40.82 -26.14 28.51
CA ILE A 762 42.11 -25.50 28.17
C ILE A 762 43.33 -26.11 28.90
N THR A 763 43.17 -26.77 30.04
CA THR A 763 44.28 -27.45 30.74
C THR A 763 43.97 -28.92 30.97
N GLY A 764 44.49 -29.77 30.09
CA GLY A 764 44.38 -31.21 30.24
C GLY A 764 45.28 -31.72 31.37
N ASP A 765 44.70 -31.93 32.54
CA ASP A 765 45.17 -32.86 33.57
C ASP A 765 44.03 -33.12 34.58
N VAL A 766 43.24 -34.16 34.35
CA VAL A 766 42.32 -34.71 35.36
C VAL A 766 42.93 -36.02 35.85
N LYS A 767 43.55 -35.98 37.04
CA LYS A 767 44.05 -37.19 37.70
C LYS A 767 42.87 -38.03 38.18
N GLU A 768 42.78 -39.25 37.69
CA GLU A 768 41.79 -40.23 38.17
C GLU A 768 42.05 -40.58 39.66
N ILE A 769 40.99 -40.51 40.47
CA ILE A 769 40.92 -41.20 41.76
C ILE A 769 40.00 -42.41 41.56
N VAL A 770 40.56 -43.53 41.08
CA VAL A 770 39.85 -44.81 41.06
C VAL A 770 39.97 -45.45 42.44
N THR A 771 38.85 -45.56 43.15
CA THR A 771 38.73 -46.43 44.33
C THR A 771 37.76 -47.57 44.02
N GLY A 772 38.23 -48.82 44.15
CA GLY A 772 37.45 -50.03 43.88
C GLY A 772 38.00 -50.87 42.71
N ASN A 773 38.18 -52.17 42.94
CA ASN A 773 38.64 -53.14 41.93
C ASN A 773 37.52 -53.44 40.92
N PRO A 774 37.66 -53.11 39.62
CA PRO A 774 36.65 -53.41 38.62
C PRO A 774 36.68 -54.88 38.16
N SER A 775 35.52 -55.41 37.79
CA SER A 775 35.36 -56.76 37.21
C SER A 775 36.11 -56.92 35.86
N LYS A 776 36.27 -58.16 35.40
CA LYS A 776 36.91 -58.45 34.10
C LYS A 776 36.19 -57.77 32.93
N GLU A 777 34.87 -57.65 32.99
CA GLU A 777 34.05 -57.01 31.95
C GLU A 777 34.22 -55.49 31.95
N ALA A 778 34.25 -54.85 33.12
CA ALA A 778 34.53 -53.43 33.24
C ALA A 778 35.92 -53.06 32.69
N LYS A 779 36.92 -53.94 32.83
CA LYS A 779 38.26 -53.75 32.24
C LYS A 779 38.27 -53.85 30.72
N GLU A 780 37.50 -54.76 30.13
CA GLU A 780 37.38 -54.88 28.66
C GLU A 780 36.58 -53.74 28.04
N GLN A 781 35.50 -53.29 28.70
CA GLN A 781 34.72 -52.12 28.28
C GLN A 781 35.54 -50.84 28.37
N HIS A 782 36.30 -50.65 29.47
CA HIS A 782 37.25 -49.54 29.61
C HIS A 782 38.38 -49.63 28.57
N ARG A 783 38.88 -50.82 28.22
CA ARG A 783 39.87 -51.00 27.15
C ARG A 783 39.34 -50.54 25.78
N ARG A 784 38.12 -50.95 25.41
CA ARG A 784 37.47 -50.53 24.16
C ARG A 784 37.16 -49.04 24.13
N GLU A 785 36.72 -48.46 25.26
CA GLU A 785 36.57 -47.01 25.37
C GLU A 785 37.91 -46.26 25.26
N MET A 786 39.00 -46.80 25.82
CA MET A 786 40.33 -46.20 25.74
C MET A 786 40.95 -46.33 24.34
N GLU A 787 40.68 -47.41 23.61
CA GLU A 787 41.01 -47.58 22.19
C GLU A 787 40.24 -46.57 21.34
N LYS A 788 38.91 -46.47 21.51
CA LYS A 788 38.06 -45.49 20.80
C LYS A 788 38.40 -44.03 21.15
N ARG A 789 38.76 -43.74 22.40
CA ARG A 789 39.28 -42.42 22.82
C ARG A 789 40.65 -42.13 22.21
N LYS A 790 41.55 -43.11 22.08
CA LYS A 790 42.83 -42.94 21.37
C LYS A 790 42.62 -42.66 19.89
N GLU A 791 41.72 -43.40 19.23
CA GLU A 791 41.41 -43.25 17.80
C GLU A 791 40.78 -41.88 17.50
N ASN A 792 39.77 -41.47 18.28
CA ASN A 792 39.21 -40.11 18.21
C ASN A 792 40.27 -39.03 18.45
N ARG A 793 41.16 -39.22 19.45
CA ARG A 793 42.23 -38.26 19.75
C ARG A 793 43.27 -38.19 18.63
N TYR A 794 43.53 -39.27 17.90
CA TYR A 794 44.32 -39.27 16.68
C TYR A 794 43.63 -38.51 15.54
N SER A 795 42.32 -38.68 15.37
CA SER A 795 41.53 -37.94 14.38
C SER A 795 41.48 -36.43 14.70
N ASP A 796 41.21 -36.06 15.95
CA ASP A 796 41.22 -34.66 16.41
C ASP A 796 42.60 -34.01 16.25
N LEU A 797 43.69 -34.73 16.60
CA LEU A 797 45.05 -34.24 16.39
C LEU A 797 45.40 -34.13 14.89
N TYR A 798 44.90 -35.04 14.05
CA TYR A 798 45.09 -35.00 12.60
C TYR A 798 44.37 -33.79 11.98
N VAL A 799 43.11 -33.57 12.35
CA VAL A 799 42.31 -32.39 11.93
C VAL A 799 42.95 -31.10 12.45
N GLN A 800 43.41 -31.03 13.70
CA GLN A 800 44.10 -29.84 14.22
C GLN A 800 45.46 -29.57 13.55
N LYS A 801 46.12 -30.60 13.01
CA LYS A 801 47.43 -30.49 12.33
C LYS A 801 47.30 -30.19 10.83
N MET A 802 46.18 -30.58 10.20
CA MET A 802 45.89 -30.38 8.77
C MET A 802 44.90 -29.23 8.47
N SER A 803 44.21 -28.69 9.47
CA SER A 803 43.24 -27.60 9.30
C SER A 803 43.62 -26.31 10.05
N LYS A 804 43.14 -25.17 9.56
CA LYS A 804 43.17 -23.87 10.24
C LYS A 804 41.73 -23.44 10.52
N LYS A 805 41.47 -22.77 11.65
CA LYS A 805 40.12 -22.29 12.00
C LYS A 805 39.82 -20.98 11.29
N CYS A 806 38.59 -20.81 10.81
CA CYS A 806 38.13 -19.56 10.22
C CYS A 806 38.19 -18.41 11.24
N PRO A 807 38.79 -17.24 10.93
CA PRO A 807 38.86 -16.11 11.86
C PRO A 807 37.49 -15.47 12.16
N LYS A 808 36.45 -15.76 11.36
CA LYS A 808 35.08 -15.25 11.56
C LYS A 808 34.17 -16.25 12.28
N CYS A 809 33.95 -17.45 11.73
CA CYS A 809 33.01 -18.44 12.30
C CYS A 809 33.69 -19.64 13.01
N ARG A 810 35.02 -19.63 13.20
CA ARG A 810 35.83 -20.69 13.84
C ARG A 810 35.79 -22.09 13.20
N SER A 811 34.97 -22.33 12.17
CA SER A 811 34.93 -23.60 11.42
C SER A 811 36.32 -24.06 10.97
N PRO A 812 36.67 -25.35 11.08
CA PRO A 812 37.90 -25.87 10.50
C PRO A 812 37.87 -25.73 8.98
N MET A 813 39.03 -25.39 8.41
CA MET A 813 39.24 -25.22 6.97
C MET A 813 40.51 -25.97 6.58
N MET A 814 40.48 -26.71 5.47
CA MET A 814 41.62 -27.45 4.93
C MET A 814 42.19 -26.74 3.70
N LYS A 815 43.47 -27.00 3.40
CA LYS A 815 44.16 -26.45 2.24
C LYS A 815 43.87 -27.31 1.01
N ILE A 816 43.45 -26.69 -0.10
CA ILE A 816 43.18 -27.38 -1.37
C ILE A 816 44.29 -27.00 -2.36
N GLY A 817 44.99 -28.00 -2.91
CA GLY A 817 45.88 -27.83 -4.07
C GLY A 817 47.00 -26.79 -3.92
N GLY A 818 47.76 -26.80 -2.82
CA GLY A 818 48.97 -25.96 -2.67
C GLY A 818 48.75 -24.45 -2.46
N CYS A 819 47.55 -23.93 -2.74
CA CYS A 819 47.19 -22.52 -2.58
C CYS A 819 47.00 -22.12 -1.11
N ASN A 820 47.62 -21.02 -0.70
CA ASN A 820 47.48 -20.45 0.64
C ASN A 820 46.29 -19.49 0.77
N PHE A 821 45.63 -19.08 -0.32
CA PHE A 821 44.37 -18.34 -0.26
C PHE A 821 43.19 -19.31 -0.14
N VAL A 822 42.47 -19.30 0.98
CA VAL A 822 41.34 -20.22 1.22
C VAL A 822 40.09 -19.44 1.67
N LYS A 823 38.94 -19.75 1.08
CA LYS A 823 37.63 -19.19 1.45
C LYS A 823 36.85 -20.14 2.34
N CYS A 824 36.22 -19.61 3.39
CA CYS A 824 35.33 -20.38 4.25
C CYS A 824 34.00 -20.67 3.54
N GLY A 825 33.67 -21.95 3.33
CA GLY A 825 32.41 -22.36 2.69
C GLY A 825 31.14 -22.00 3.48
N LEU A 826 31.24 -21.73 4.78
CA LEU A 826 30.10 -21.39 5.64
C LEU A 826 29.83 -19.87 5.76
N CYS A 827 30.88 -19.05 5.83
CA CYS A 827 30.72 -17.61 6.11
C CYS A 827 31.36 -16.66 5.09
N GLY A 828 31.92 -17.21 4.00
CA GLY A 828 32.55 -16.48 2.89
C GLY A 828 33.90 -15.82 3.19
N GLN A 829 34.32 -15.74 4.46
CA GLN A 829 35.56 -15.08 4.86
C GLN A 829 36.78 -15.75 4.21
N SER A 830 37.64 -14.94 3.58
CA SER A 830 38.92 -15.39 3.02
C SER A 830 40.01 -15.31 4.09
N LEU A 831 40.90 -16.30 4.13
CA LEU A 831 42.07 -16.34 5.04
C LEU A 831 43.33 -16.81 4.31
N CYS A 832 44.49 -16.46 4.86
CA CYS A 832 45.78 -17.00 4.45
C CYS A 832 46.10 -18.25 5.27
N PHE A 833 46.27 -19.41 4.62
CA PHE A 833 46.49 -20.69 5.29
C PHE A 833 47.86 -20.80 5.96
N ALA A 834 48.85 -20.04 5.47
CA ALA A 834 50.21 -20.02 6.01
C ALA A 834 50.26 -19.33 7.38
N CYS A 835 49.72 -18.11 7.51
CA CYS A 835 49.76 -17.33 8.74
C CYS A 835 48.47 -17.38 9.58
N GLY A 836 47.34 -17.78 8.99
CA GLY A 836 46.03 -17.85 9.65
C GLY A 836 45.19 -16.57 9.63
N GLU A 837 45.74 -15.46 9.11
CA GLU A 837 45.08 -14.15 9.13
C GLU A 837 43.91 -14.01 8.15
N ALA A 838 42.98 -13.13 8.48
CA ALA A 838 41.87 -12.75 7.61
C ALA A 838 42.38 -11.82 6.47
N ILE A 839 42.05 -12.16 5.23
CA ILE A 839 42.53 -11.43 4.04
C ILE A 839 41.39 -10.98 3.13
N VAL A 840 41.65 -9.98 2.30
CA VAL A 840 40.73 -9.47 1.28
C VAL A 840 41.47 -9.47 -0.05
N GLY A 841 41.11 -10.39 -0.95
CA GLY A 841 41.84 -10.60 -2.20
C GLY A 841 43.30 -11.08 -2.00
N TYR A 842 44.14 -10.84 -3.00
CA TYR A 842 45.53 -11.33 -3.05
C TYR A 842 46.59 -10.36 -2.50
N GLN A 843 46.22 -9.14 -2.08
CA GLN A 843 47.15 -8.10 -1.61
C GLN A 843 48.07 -8.60 -0.48
N HIS A 844 47.55 -9.44 0.41
CA HIS A 844 48.32 -10.06 1.50
C HIS A 844 49.58 -10.82 1.05
N PHE A 845 49.60 -11.39 -0.16
CA PHE A 845 50.76 -12.13 -0.69
C PHE A 845 51.69 -11.26 -1.56
N VAL A 846 51.30 -10.01 -1.80
CA VAL A 846 52.09 -9.01 -2.56
C VAL A 846 52.88 -8.15 -1.58
N ASP A 847 52.24 -7.71 -0.50
CA ASP A 847 52.83 -6.77 0.46
C ASP A 847 53.67 -7.44 1.57
N ASN A 848 53.58 -8.77 1.72
CA ASN A 848 54.22 -9.51 2.81
C ASN A 848 55.11 -10.66 2.29
N THR A 849 56.41 -10.42 2.22
CA THR A 849 57.42 -11.37 1.69
C THR A 849 57.51 -12.70 2.47
N ALA A 850 56.95 -12.78 3.68
CA ALA A 850 56.89 -14.00 4.49
C ALA A 850 55.68 -14.91 4.16
N CYS A 851 54.78 -14.52 3.25
CA CYS A 851 53.58 -15.28 2.91
C CYS A 851 53.36 -15.34 1.38
N SER A 852 53.81 -16.43 0.74
CA SER A 852 53.57 -16.68 -0.69
C SER A 852 52.17 -17.23 -0.98
N THR A 853 51.62 -16.93 -2.15
CA THR A 853 50.29 -17.45 -2.59
C THR A 853 50.27 -18.97 -2.73
N PHE A 854 51.41 -19.57 -3.07
CA PHE A 854 51.60 -21.03 -3.24
C PHE A 854 52.77 -21.51 -2.37
N SER A 855 52.68 -22.74 -1.86
CA SER A 855 53.81 -23.42 -1.20
C SER A 855 54.83 -23.93 -2.22
N THR A 856 56.12 -23.83 -1.89
CA THR A 856 57.26 -24.20 -2.77
C THR A 856 57.48 -25.70 -2.96
N ASP A 857 56.76 -26.56 -2.23
CA ASP A 857 57.09 -28.00 -2.10
C ASP A 857 56.51 -28.92 -3.19
N THR A 858 56.09 -28.38 -4.34
CA THR A 858 55.60 -29.22 -5.47
C THR A 858 56.11 -28.72 -6.83
N MET A 859 57.34 -29.08 -7.16
CA MET A 859 57.84 -29.19 -8.54
C MET A 859 58.27 -30.64 -8.80
N ILE A 860 57.43 -31.43 -9.47
CA ILE A 860 57.84 -32.58 -10.28
C ILE A 860 56.97 -32.59 -11.56
N ASP A 861 57.65 -32.28 -12.66
CA ASP A 861 57.45 -32.70 -14.06
C ASP A 861 56.10 -32.59 -14.79
N ASN A 862 56.06 -31.63 -15.74
CA ASN A 862 56.30 -31.85 -17.19
C ASN A 862 55.69 -33.13 -17.84
N ALA A 863 55.11 -33.12 -19.04
CA ALA A 863 55.09 -32.11 -20.10
C ALA A 863 53.84 -32.29 -21.01
N ASP A 864 53.30 -31.19 -21.55
CA ASP A 864 53.12 -30.96 -22.99
C ASP A 864 52.31 -29.66 -23.24
N MET A 865 53.05 -28.66 -23.71
CA MET A 865 52.61 -27.38 -24.30
C MET A 865 52.34 -27.61 -25.82
N PRO A 866 52.09 -26.61 -26.70
CA PRO A 866 51.69 -25.20 -26.55
C PRO A 866 50.38 -24.92 -27.37
N LEU A 867 49.97 -23.75 -27.88
CA LEU A 867 50.37 -22.32 -27.77
C LEU A 867 49.11 -21.48 -28.08
N GLY A 868 48.85 -20.36 -27.39
CA GLY A 868 47.76 -19.46 -27.79
C GLY A 868 47.54 -18.23 -26.90
N ILE A 869 48.14 -17.11 -27.29
CA ILE A 869 47.79 -15.74 -26.86
C ILE A 869 48.17 -15.36 -25.41
N HIS A 870 49.37 -14.81 -25.26
CA HIS A 870 49.61 -13.69 -24.36
C HIS A 870 49.90 -12.46 -25.21
N TYR A 871 48.94 -11.54 -25.34
CA TYR A 871 49.12 -10.09 -25.56
C TYR A 871 47.74 -9.46 -25.79
N LEU A 872 47.20 -8.78 -24.77
CA LEU A 872 46.77 -7.37 -24.82
C LEU A 872 45.99 -6.99 -23.54
N TYR A 873 46.32 -5.83 -23.00
CA TYR A 873 45.81 -5.26 -21.75
C TYR A 873 44.53 -4.42 -21.96
N ASN A 874 43.74 -4.27 -20.88
CA ASN A 874 42.66 -3.27 -20.69
C ASN A 874 41.42 -3.46 -21.59
N TYR A 875 40.21 -3.64 -21.06
CA TYR A 875 39.45 -2.60 -20.32
C TYR A 875 38.37 -3.20 -19.39
N GLN A 876 37.94 -2.39 -18.41
CA GLN A 876 36.69 -2.48 -17.63
C GLN A 876 36.42 -3.69 -16.69
N ALA A 877 36.55 -3.37 -15.40
CA ALA A 877 35.62 -3.79 -14.33
C ALA A 877 35.21 -2.51 -13.56
N PRO A 878 34.20 -2.50 -12.66
CA PRO A 878 33.20 -3.53 -12.34
C PRO A 878 31.73 -3.03 -12.35
N VAL A 879 30.75 -3.93 -12.46
CA VAL A 879 29.36 -3.65 -12.05
C VAL A 879 28.80 -4.81 -11.23
N MET A 880 28.75 -4.65 -9.90
CA MET A 880 27.85 -5.37 -9.00
C MET A 880 27.68 -4.59 -7.70
N GLN A 881 26.64 -3.73 -7.64
CA GLN A 881 25.90 -3.36 -6.41
C GLN A 881 24.79 -2.35 -6.76
N ALA A 882 23.59 -2.85 -7.08
CA ALA A 882 22.38 -2.05 -7.14
C ALA A 882 21.15 -2.93 -6.89
N ASN A 883 20.61 -2.89 -5.65
CA ASN A 883 19.20 -3.15 -5.34
C ASN A 883 18.91 -2.98 -3.82
N ARG A 884 18.57 -1.75 -3.41
CA ARG A 884 17.80 -1.44 -2.17
C ARG A 884 17.05 -0.10 -2.31
N PRO A 885 15.78 -0.09 -2.77
CA PRO A 885 14.98 1.14 -2.93
C PRO A 885 14.26 1.60 -1.65
N ARG A 886 14.73 1.24 -0.44
CA ARG A 886 14.08 1.62 0.84
C ARG A 886 14.99 2.33 1.85
N GLU A 887 16.27 2.54 1.54
CA GLU A 887 17.23 3.17 2.45
C GLU A 887 17.55 4.63 2.10
N ARG A 888 17.17 5.11 0.91
CA ARG A 888 17.50 6.46 0.42
C ARG A 888 16.62 7.55 1.05
N ASP A 889 15.31 7.31 1.13
CA ASP A 889 14.35 8.30 1.65
C ASP A 889 14.49 8.51 3.16
N MET A 890 14.74 7.44 3.91
CA MET A 890 15.12 7.52 5.33
C MET A 890 16.39 8.36 5.50
N ALA A 891 17.38 8.23 4.62
CA ALA A 891 18.63 8.97 4.73
C ALA A 891 18.47 10.47 4.47
N GLU A 892 17.59 10.88 3.55
CA GLU A 892 17.30 12.30 3.35
C GLU A 892 16.45 12.93 4.46
N SER A 893 15.59 12.14 5.12
CA SER A 893 14.80 12.61 6.27
C SER A 893 15.69 12.89 7.49
N GLU A 894 16.64 11.99 7.79
CA GLU A 894 17.53 12.12 8.93
C GLU A 894 18.66 13.13 8.68
N GLY A 895 19.12 13.24 7.42
CA GLY A 895 20.03 14.31 6.99
C GLY A 895 19.42 15.71 7.10
N ARG A 896 18.11 15.86 6.88
CA ARG A 896 17.36 17.12 7.12
C ARG A 896 17.28 17.42 8.62
N ARG A 897 16.79 16.47 9.43
CA ARG A 897 16.74 16.61 10.91
C ARG A 897 18.06 17.03 11.53
N ILE A 898 19.18 16.51 11.04
CA ILE A 898 20.52 16.88 11.54
C ILE A 898 20.91 18.31 11.15
N LYS A 899 20.58 18.77 9.94
CA LYS A 899 20.77 20.18 9.56
C LYS A 899 19.92 21.11 10.43
N ASP A 900 18.66 20.76 10.65
CA ASP A 900 17.73 21.58 11.44
C ASP A 900 18.17 21.67 12.92
N ARG A 901 18.65 20.56 13.51
CA ARG A 901 19.20 20.59 14.88
C ARG A 901 20.49 21.40 14.99
N LEU A 902 21.38 21.34 13.99
CA LEU A 902 22.59 22.16 13.94
C LEU A 902 22.32 23.65 13.68
N ALA A 903 21.20 24.00 13.04
CA ALA A 903 20.77 25.38 12.84
C ALA A 903 20.13 26.00 14.10
N ASN A 904 19.47 25.18 14.93
CA ASN A 904 18.70 25.64 16.09
C ASN A 904 19.47 25.62 17.42
N ASP A 905 20.61 24.92 17.53
CA ASP A 905 21.45 24.88 18.75
C ASP A 905 22.93 25.19 18.45
N PRO A 906 23.43 26.38 18.83
CA PRO A 906 24.82 26.78 18.62
C PRO A 906 25.89 25.94 19.34
N GLN A 907 25.53 25.10 20.31
CA GLN A 907 26.48 24.28 21.06
C GLN A 907 26.84 22.97 20.32
N LEU A 908 26.03 22.56 19.34
CA LEU A 908 26.19 21.31 18.60
C LEU A 908 27.22 21.46 17.47
N LYS A 909 28.25 20.58 17.45
CA LYS A 909 29.30 20.60 16.42
C LYS A 909 29.03 19.58 15.31
N ALA A 910 29.11 20.03 14.07
CA ALA A 910 28.91 19.22 12.86
C ALA A 910 30.18 18.44 12.49
N GLU A 911 30.08 17.12 12.30
CA GLU A 911 31.21 16.23 12.05
C GLU A 911 30.97 15.27 10.88
N ARG A 912 31.81 15.35 9.84
CA ARG A 912 31.66 14.51 8.63
C ARG A 912 32.23 13.11 8.87
N CYS A 913 31.45 12.09 8.51
CA CYS A 913 31.93 10.71 8.54
C CYS A 913 33.12 10.51 7.58
N PHE A 914 34.21 9.89 8.05
CA PHE A 914 35.38 9.61 7.21
C PHE A 914 35.03 8.78 5.96
N ALA A 915 34.08 7.84 6.07
CA ALA A 915 33.69 6.91 5.01
C ALA A 915 32.66 7.49 4.02
N CYS A 916 31.45 7.81 4.48
CA CYS A 916 30.36 8.26 3.60
C CYS A 916 30.22 9.79 3.48
N LYS A 917 31.10 10.56 4.15
CA LYS A 917 31.12 12.04 4.20
C LYS A 917 29.87 12.73 4.78
N GLN A 918 28.80 11.99 5.09
CA GLN A 918 27.59 12.52 5.71
C GLN A 918 27.86 13.20 7.06
N THR A 919 27.13 14.29 7.32
CA THR A 919 27.26 15.13 8.54
C THR A 919 26.59 14.45 9.73
N ASN A 920 27.28 14.36 10.86
CA ASN A 920 26.78 13.83 12.13
C ASN A 920 26.88 14.93 13.20
N ILE A 921 26.16 14.78 14.30
CA ILE A 921 26.22 15.71 15.42
C ILE A 921 27.17 15.17 16.49
N LYS A 922 28.09 16.01 16.98
CA LYS A 922 28.80 15.81 18.25
C LYS A 922 28.05 16.58 19.34
N GLU A 923 27.24 15.87 20.11
CA GLU A 923 26.40 16.44 21.18
C GLU A 923 27.14 16.58 22.52
N ASN A 924 28.26 15.87 22.70
CA ASN A 924 28.94 15.73 23.99
C ASN A 924 30.47 15.76 23.82
N ARG A 925 31.21 15.86 24.93
CA ARG A 925 32.70 15.77 24.97
C ARG A 925 33.28 14.46 24.41
N ASN A 926 32.47 13.40 24.30
CA ASN A 926 32.89 12.11 23.75
C ASN A 926 33.31 12.22 22.28
N ASN A 927 34.51 11.71 21.97
CA ASN A 927 35.07 11.70 20.62
C ASN A 927 34.65 10.47 19.80
N LEU A 928 33.98 9.47 20.38
CA LEU A 928 33.37 8.37 19.63
C LEU A 928 32.09 8.85 18.92
N ILE A 929 32.10 8.86 17.59
CA ILE A 929 30.90 9.14 16.77
C ILE A 929 30.57 7.88 15.94
N ARG A 930 29.33 7.42 16.01
CA ARG A 930 28.79 6.40 15.12
C ARG A 930 27.96 7.07 14.04
N CYS A 931 28.31 6.88 12.77
CA CYS A 931 27.62 7.58 11.70
C CYS A 931 26.17 7.11 11.56
N TRP A 932 25.21 8.04 11.52
CA TRP A 932 23.80 7.68 11.35
C TRP A 932 23.52 7.02 9.99
N SER A 933 24.25 7.40 8.94
CA SER A 933 24.10 6.89 7.59
C SER A 933 24.76 5.52 7.41
N CYS A 934 26.10 5.45 7.35
CA CYS A 934 26.81 4.19 7.07
C CYS A 934 27.09 3.31 8.32
N LYS A 935 26.56 3.68 9.49
CA LYS A 935 26.71 2.99 10.79
C LYS A 935 28.15 2.77 11.30
N ALA A 936 29.16 3.25 10.58
CA ALA A 936 30.57 3.14 10.93
C ALA A 936 30.93 4.03 12.14
N SER A 937 31.67 3.46 13.08
CA SER A 937 32.22 4.18 14.24
C SER A 937 33.58 4.80 13.90
N PHE A 938 33.78 6.05 14.27
CA PHE A 938 35.03 6.79 14.05
C PHE A 938 35.30 7.76 15.21
N CYS A 939 36.55 8.17 15.33
CA CYS A 939 36.96 9.15 16.33
C CYS A 939 36.92 10.57 15.74
N CYS A 940 36.16 11.47 16.36
CA CYS A 940 36.12 12.90 16.03
C CYS A 940 37.50 13.56 16.11
N TYR A 941 38.36 13.14 17.03
CA TYR A 941 39.67 13.76 17.24
C TYR A 941 40.67 13.47 16.11
N CYS A 942 40.90 12.19 15.77
CA CYS A 942 41.85 11.79 14.73
C CYS A 942 41.22 11.51 13.35
N LYS A 943 39.89 11.58 13.24
CA LYS A 943 39.08 11.23 12.04
C LYS A 943 39.24 9.78 11.54
N CYS A 944 39.97 8.91 12.24
CA CYS A 944 40.17 7.52 11.84
C CYS A 944 38.96 6.62 12.16
N LYS A 945 38.78 5.57 11.34
CA LYS A 945 37.85 4.47 11.59
C LYS A 945 38.25 3.73 12.87
N ILE A 946 37.29 3.44 13.74
CA ILE A 946 37.49 2.53 14.86
C ILE A 946 37.13 1.12 14.38
N VAL A 947 38.11 0.23 14.37
CA VAL A 947 37.97 -1.18 13.94
C VAL A 947 38.23 -2.08 15.14
N GLY A 948 37.22 -2.86 15.53
CA GLY A 948 37.27 -3.70 16.73
C GLY A 948 36.77 -2.97 18.00
N PRO A 949 37.10 -3.48 19.20
CA PRO A 949 36.58 -2.95 20.47
C PRO A 949 36.97 -1.50 20.70
N VAL A 950 35.99 -0.66 21.02
CA VAL A 950 36.13 0.81 21.21
C VAL A 950 37.30 1.17 22.13
N GLY A 951 37.45 0.47 23.26
CA GLY A 951 38.53 0.72 24.22
C GLY A 951 39.92 0.67 23.58
N ARG A 952 40.16 -0.21 22.60
CA ARG A 952 41.49 -0.37 21.96
C ARG A 952 41.99 0.89 21.21
N HIS A 953 41.08 1.81 20.87
CA HIS A 953 41.43 3.10 20.25
C HIS A 953 41.68 4.22 21.27
N PHE A 954 41.11 4.09 22.48
CA PHE A 954 41.11 5.10 23.54
C PHE A 954 41.97 4.73 24.76
N SER A 955 42.47 3.48 24.86
CA SER A 955 43.40 3.02 25.90
C SER A 955 44.69 2.44 25.30
N GLY A 956 45.83 3.07 25.59
CA GLY A 956 47.16 2.62 25.16
C GLY A 956 48.14 3.79 24.92
N ALA A 957 49.44 3.49 24.77
CA ALA A 957 50.51 4.49 24.68
C ALA A 957 50.50 5.40 23.43
N ARG A 958 49.59 5.15 22.47
CA ARG A 958 49.32 6.01 21.30
C ARG A 958 47.80 6.22 21.09
N ALA A 959 47.01 6.10 22.16
CA ALA A 959 45.56 6.23 22.08
C ALA A 959 45.13 7.68 21.83
N CYS A 960 43.99 7.85 21.17
CA CYS A 960 43.34 9.15 21.09
C CYS A 960 42.62 9.46 22.41
N PRO A 961 42.45 10.74 22.79
CA PRO A 961 41.66 11.09 23.96
C PRO A 961 40.18 10.74 23.72
N GLN A 962 39.56 9.97 24.62
CA GLN A 962 38.14 9.61 24.53
C GLN A 962 37.21 10.81 24.70
N HIS A 963 37.67 11.81 25.47
CA HIS A 963 36.98 13.06 25.68
C HIS A 963 37.89 14.22 25.27
N SER A 964 37.37 15.16 24.49
CA SER A 964 37.96 16.50 24.33
C SER A 964 37.06 17.49 25.06
N ASP A 965 37.60 18.68 25.36
CA ASP A 965 36.80 19.79 25.89
C ASP A 965 35.62 20.18 24.98
#